data_AF-A0A846HES6-F1
#
_entry.id   AF-A0A846HES6-F1
#
_cell.length_a   1.000
_cell.length_b   1.000
_cell.length_c   1.000
_cell.angle_alpha   90.00
_cell.angle_beta   90.00
_cell.angle_gamma   90.00
#
_symmetry.space_group_name_H-M   'P 1'
#
loop_
_entity.id
_entity.type
_entity.pdbx_description
1 polymer ?
#
loop_
_entity_poly.entity_id
_entity_poly.type
_entity_poly.pdbx_seq_one_letter_code
_entity_poly.pdbx_strand_id
1 'polypeptide(L)'
;MTERDIPESWSSARATEPDEITRLSRSLPIGDRVSGVPANGSTSKSVKRRKKRNSDKEQGTASTSYGKIPNWMKSWVLWTVLLALIPGSIGFISMAMLLKLPSAPNCPSIFWPLASASVRLHCAQLAASKQTVNDLLQAIALVKQLPENHPLRAEINRNLEEWSRSILQLADQSFQSGKLDEAIATARKIPQNLSADKLVDEQITKWQSIWSKGENIYQKAEEELRQAHSQSAFMVASKLLRVDNKYWQTAKYDQLNRLIVSAREDGEKLAKANGLAEDSGVDNLLKAIKIAESIGQDSYVYQKAQATIPVFGRKILALAQKKLDRRDADEALEIVGKIPASTGLKLEIEDFTAIADAQRNAWIGSVSGLETAIAQAQQIDPSRPVYDKAQKLIARWQLEIEDVANLEKARTLASQGTVSDLNAAIAQARLIPANNPRGSEARQEMGRWRAEAETIEDKPYLERAEQISFIEDVNSLQAAIAEASQIRNGRALYPEARRKIRTWTAKIQRIQDQPYLDQARQIASTGDLASAIKAAEQIASSGRALSGEAQASIDDWRGQVRARENWRKAREVALAGTPEALSEAIQLADRVPSRSLLRNDVNPAIDQWSQQLLDIARSLSESDIVQGIEIAKLVPQGSAAYSAAREQIRNWRELLKPEPEPEPQQFPEESTTTPEQQ
;
A
#
# COMPACT_ATOMS: atom_id res chain seq x y z
N MET A 1 -16.09 37.55 -27.42
CA MET A 1 -16.26 36.76 -28.65
C MET A 1 -15.72 35.36 -28.38
N THR A 2 -16.45 34.36 -28.87
CA THR A 2 -15.99 33.06 -29.42
C THR A 2 -14.51 32.64 -29.26
N GLU A 3 -14.15 31.37 -29.07
CA GLU A 3 -14.92 30.13 -28.81
C GLU A 3 -13.93 28.95 -28.66
N ARG A 4 -14.18 27.99 -27.76
CA ARG A 4 -14.07 26.52 -27.95
C ARG A 4 -13.81 25.75 -26.65
N ASP A 5 -14.88 25.11 -26.19
CA ASP A 5 -14.87 23.80 -25.52
C ASP A 5 -14.23 22.74 -26.47
N ILE A 6 -13.81 21.54 -26.03
CA ILE A 6 -14.66 20.40 -25.64
C ILE A 6 -13.81 19.34 -24.90
N PRO A 7 -14.37 18.60 -23.92
CA PRO A 7 -13.71 17.45 -23.28
C PRO A 7 -13.99 16.11 -23.99
N GLU A 8 -13.23 15.05 -23.67
CA GLU A 8 -13.53 13.68 -24.11
C GLU A 8 -14.01 12.75 -22.98
N SER A 9 -14.80 11.75 -23.37
CA SER A 9 -15.50 10.83 -22.46
C SER A 9 -15.67 9.42 -23.03
N TRP A 10 -15.42 8.42 -22.18
CA TRP A 10 -16.07 7.10 -22.16
C TRP A 10 -16.24 6.26 -23.46
N SER A 11 -15.52 5.13 -23.46
CA SER A 11 -15.95 3.78 -23.92
C SER A 11 -16.02 3.44 -25.42
N SER A 12 -15.36 2.34 -25.84
CA SER A 12 -16.01 1.02 -26.05
C SER A 12 -15.21 0.01 -26.91
N ALA A 13 -14.87 -1.15 -26.33
CA ALA A 13 -14.54 -2.46 -26.96
C ALA A 13 -14.30 -3.47 -25.81
N ARG A 14 -14.87 -4.67 -25.68
CA ARG A 14 -15.50 -5.68 -26.57
C ARG A 14 -14.53 -6.63 -27.31
N ALA A 15 -13.99 -7.60 -26.56
CA ALA A 15 -13.67 -8.96 -27.03
C ALA A 15 -13.84 -9.91 -25.82
N THR A 16 -14.84 -10.80 -25.78
CA THR A 16 -14.93 -12.13 -26.41
C THR A 16 -14.33 -13.24 -25.53
N GLU A 17 -15.21 -13.98 -24.85
CA GLU A 17 -14.94 -15.27 -24.20
C GLU A 17 -14.96 -16.42 -25.23
N PRO A 18 -14.46 -17.62 -24.84
CA PRO A 18 -15.04 -18.87 -25.32
C PRO A 18 -15.43 -19.82 -24.16
N ASP A 19 -16.62 -20.42 -24.26
CA ASP A 19 -17.09 -21.54 -23.42
C ASP A 19 -16.29 -22.83 -23.64
N GLU A 20 -16.22 -23.71 -22.63
CA GLU A 20 -16.12 -25.15 -22.86
C GLU A 20 -16.70 -25.99 -21.71
N ILE A 21 -17.91 -26.59 -21.89
CA ILE A 21 -18.45 -27.62 -20.98
C ILE A 21 -19.25 -28.71 -21.74
N THR A 22 -18.76 -29.96 -21.72
CA THR A 22 -19.45 -31.22 -22.12
C THR A 22 -19.87 -31.38 -23.61
N ARG A 23 -20.03 -32.57 -24.23
CA ARG A 23 -20.12 -34.02 -23.84
C ARG A 23 -19.77 -34.88 -25.11
N LEU A 24 -19.83 -36.22 -25.29
CA LEU A 24 -20.36 -37.41 -24.60
C LEU A 24 -19.72 -38.70 -25.24
N SER A 25 -19.63 -39.84 -24.51
CA SER A 25 -19.64 -41.26 -25.02
C SER A 25 -18.49 -41.84 -25.90
N ARG A 26 -18.28 -43.18 -26.08
CA ARG A 26 -18.56 -44.42 -25.28
C ARG A 26 -18.13 -45.73 -26.00
N SER A 27 -17.20 -46.51 -25.44
CA SER A 27 -17.05 -48.00 -25.56
C SER A 27 -15.94 -48.48 -24.60
N LEU A 28 -15.97 -49.57 -23.81
CA LEU A 28 -16.56 -50.94 -23.84
C LEU A 28 -15.75 -51.96 -24.67
N PRO A 29 -15.65 -53.24 -24.24
CA PRO A 29 -15.37 -53.78 -22.88
C PRO A 29 -14.38 -54.98 -22.92
N ILE A 30 -14.12 -55.68 -21.79
CA ILE A 30 -13.91 -57.15 -21.69
C ILE A 30 -13.66 -57.60 -20.21
N GLY A 31 -14.00 -58.85 -19.87
CA GLY A 31 -13.76 -59.50 -18.56
C GLY A 31 -12.32 -60.07 -18.41
N ASP A 32 -11.97 -60.76 -17.34
CA ASP A 32 -12.81 -61.74 -16.64
C ASP A 32 -12.47 -61.94 -15.13
N ARG A 33 -13.31 -62.71 -14.43
CA ARG A 33 -13.00 -63.32 -13.11
C ARG A 33 -12.52 -64.78 -13.37
N VAL A 34 -12.03 -65.63 -12.44
CA VAL A 34 -12.49 -66.04 -11.10
C VAL A 34 -11.37 -66.87 -10.44
N SER A 35 -11.13 -66.73 -9.11
CA SER A 35 -11.06 -67.85 -8.13
C SER A 35 -10.41 -67.47 -6.79
N GLY A 36 -10.81 -68.12 -5.67
CA GLY A 36 -9.83 -68.58 -4.66
C GLY A 36 -9.64 -67.87 -3.32
N VAL A 37 -10.72 -67.53 -2.59
CA VAL A 37 -10.72 -67.24 -1.12
C VAL A 37 -10.87 -68.58 -0.34
N PRO A 38 -10.44 -68.80 0.94
CA PRO A 38 -10.06 -67.90 2.07
C PRO A 38 -8.60 -68.20 2.59
N ALA A 39 -8.11 -68.03 3.84
CA ALA A 39 -8.70 -67.75 5.17
C ALA A 39 -7.71 -67.21 6.26
N ASN A 40 -8.28 -66.51 7.25
CA ASN A 40 -8.05 -66.50 8.72
C ASN A 40 -6.65 -66.60 9.41
N GLY A 41 -6.55 -65.92 10.57
CA GLY A 41 -5.62 -66.24 11.68
C GLY A 41 -4.59 -65.14 12.00
N SER A 42 -4.86 -64.06 12.75
CA SER A 42 -5.54 -63.87 14.04
C SER A 42 -4.68 -64.15 15.30
N THR A 43 -4.05 -63.08 15.82
CA THR A 43 -3.66 -62.83 17.24
C THR A 43 -2.49 -63.59 17.92
N SER A 44 -2.03 -62.97 19.01
CA SER A 44 -1.51 -63.59 20.27
C SER A 44 0.00 -63.61 20.56
N LYS A 45 0.44 -62.54 21.24
CA LYS A 45 1.40 -62.46 22.36
C LYS A 45 2.30 -63.69 22.69
N SER A 46 3.62 -63.47 22.52
CA SER A 46 4.64 -63.50 23.60
C SER A 46 5.39 -64.80 24.03
N VAL A 47 6.60 -64.57 24.59
CA VAL A 47 7.42 -65.42 25.51
C VAL A 47 8.27 -66.60 24.96
N LYS A 48 9.60 -66.50 25.23
CA LYS A 48 10.66 -67.55 25.38
C LYS A 48 10.86 -68.68 24.34
N ARG A 49 11.86 -68.48 23.46
CA ARG A 49 13.11 -69.29 23.33
C ARG A 49 13.11 -70.76 23.85
N ARG A 50 13.02 -71.78 22.96
CA ARG A 50 14.02 -72.90 22.88
C ARG A 50 13.84 -73.95 21.75
N LYS A 51 15.00 -74.37 21.19
CA LYS A 51 15.39 -75.65 20.52
C LYS A 51 14.39 -76.83 20.37
N LYS A 52 14.39 -77.42 19.16
CA LYS A 52 14.70 -78.86 18.85
C LYS A 52 15.60 -78.87 17.59
N ARG A 53 16.55 -79.80 17.32
CA ARG A 53 16.58 -81.29 17.30
C ARG A 53 15.74 -81.88 16.15
N ASN A 54 16.13 -82.96 15.46
CA ASN A 54 17.24 -83.93 15.63
C ASN A 54 18.01 -84.07 14.28
N SER A 55 19.16 -84.75 14.11
CA SER A 55 20.08 -85.50 15.00
C SER A 55 21.53 -85.44 14.42
N ASP A 56 22.47 -86.39 14.30
CA ASP A 56 22.58 -87.84 14.66
C ASP A 56 24.06 -88.34 14.77
N LYS A 57 24.23 -89.66 14.86
CA LYS A 57 25.44 -90.54 14.94
C LYS A 57 26.72 -90.19 14.14
N GLU A 58 27.90 -90.74 14.48
CA GLU A 58 28.55 -91.13 15.77
C GLU A 58 30.01 -91.60 15.50
N GLN A 59 30.90 -91.48 16.50
CA GLN A 59 32.18 -92.21 16.74
C GLN A 59 33.19 -92.47 15.59
N GLY A 60 34.48 -92.15 15.83
CA GLY A 60 35.60 -92.62 14.99
C GLY A 60 36.96 -91.99 15.37
N THR A 61 38.04 -92.78 15.42
CA THR A 61 39.37 -92.35 15.89
C THR A 61 40.45 -92.30 14.80
N ALA A 62 41.27 -91.24 14.84
CA ALA A 62 42.68 -91.12 14.42
C ALA A 62 43.24 -91.94 13.22
N SER A 63 43.78 -91.25 12.19
CA SER A 63 45.02 -91.67 11.49
C SER A 63 45.64 -90.62 10.53
N THR A 64 46.94 -90.37 10.73
CA THR A 64 48.06 -90.44 9.75
C THR A 64 47.96 -89.88 8.30
N SER A 65 48.52 -88.68 8.12
CA SER A 65 49.61 -88.29 7.17
C SER A 65 49.50 -88.35 5.62
N TYR A 66 50.34 -87.50 4.99
CA TYR A 66 50.72 -87.37 3.57
C TYR A 66 49.63 -86.95 2.55
N GLY A 67 49.89 -86.05 1.59
CA GLY A 67 51.06 -85.17 1.36
C GLY A 67 51.16 -84.67 -0.09
N LYS A 68 51.97 -83.63 -0.35
CA LYS A 68 52.52 -83.27 -1.69
C LYS A 68 53.68 -82.27 -1.59
N ILE A 69 54.59 -82.26 -2.57
CA ILE A 69 55.94 -81.67 -2.50
C ILE A 69 56.22 -80.77 -3.73
N PRO A 70 56.83 -79.58 -3.57
CA PRO A 70 57.42 -78.81 -4.67
C PRO A 70 58.90 -79.14 -4.94
N ASN A 71 59.14 -80.09 -5.84
CA ASN A 71 60.21 -80.17 -6.87
C ASN A 71 61.70 -79.77 -6.65
N TRP A 72 62.20 -79.31 -5.50
CA TRP A 72 63.64 -78.97 -5.36
C TRP A 72 64.57 -80.17 -5.06
N MET A 73 64.00 -81.34 -4.70
CA MET A 73 64.76 -82.59 -4.47
C MET A 73 64.83 -83.48 -5.72
N LYS A 74 65.69 -83.11 -6.68
CA LYS A 74 66.09 -83.97 -7.82
C LYS A 74 67.59 -83.85 -8.18
N SER A 75 68.47 -83.92 -7.19
CA SER A 75 69.89 -84.20 -7.44
C SER A 75 70.48 -85.13 -6.38
N TRP A 76 71.03 -86.26 -6.81
CA TRP A 76 71.65 -87.27 -5.95
C TRP A 76 73.11 -86.92 -5.60
N VAL A 77 73.64 -85.81 -6.15
CA VAL A 77 75.06 -85.41 -6.05
C VAL A 77 75.40 -84.72 -4.71
N LEU A 78 74.40 -84.27 -3.93
CA LEU A 78 74.67 -83.50 -2.69
C LEU A 78 74.98 -84.36 -1.45
N TRP A 79 74.65 -85.65 -1.45
CA TRP A 79 74.91 -86.53 -0.29
C TRP A 79 76.38 -86.96 -0.15
N THR A 80 77.22 -86.77 -1.17
CA THR A 80 78.67 -87.09 -1.12
C THR A 80 79.51 -86.01 -0.46
N VAL A 81 79.00 -84.77 -0.33
CA VAL A 81 79.73 -83.65 0.29
C VAL A 81 79.53 -83.60 1.82
N LEU A 82 78.49 -84.25 2.34
CA LEU A 82 78.17 -84.31 3.77
C LEU A 82 79.24 -85.02 4.64
N LEU A 83 80.24 -85.65 4.02
CA LEU A 83 81.27 -86.45 4.70
C LEU A 83 82.66 -85.78 4.78
N ALA A 84 82.81 -84.53 4.32
CA ALA A 84 84.12 -83.92 4.07
C ALA A 84 84.43 -82.60 4.81
N LEU A 85 83.51 -82.06 5.63
CA LEU A 85 83.66 -80.75 6.29
C LEU A 85 83.38 -80.77 7.81
N ILE A 86 84.24 -81.51 8.51
CA ILE A 86 84.54 -81.32 9.94
C ILE A 86 86.02 -80.90 9.99
N PRO A 87 86.47 -79.85 10.73
CA PRO A 87 85.75 -78.99 11.67
C PRO A 87 85.76 -77.47 11.30
N GLY A 88 84.86 -76.68 11.90
CA GLY A 88 84.92 -75.20 11.75
C GLY A 88 83.92 -74.35 12.57
N SER A 89 82.99 -74.96 13.30
CA SER A 89 81.78 -74.29 13.82
C SER A 89 81.82 -73.86 15.30
N ILE A 90 82.94 -74.01 16.00
CA ILE A 90 83.02 -73.75 17.46
C ILE A 90 83.20 -72.24 17.78
N GLY A 91 83.79 -71.44 16.88
CA GLY A 91 84.10 -70.03 17.15
C GLY A 91 82.88 -69.09 17.25
N PHE A 92 81.76 -69.40 16.61
CA PHE A 92 80.60 -68.49 16.54
C PHE A 92 79.71 -68.51 17.79
N ILE A 93 79.74 -69.57 18.60
CA ILE A 93 78.85 -69.71 19.77
C ILE A 93 79.27 -68.75 20.89
N SER A 94 80.58 -68.51 21.05
CA SER A 94 81.14 -67.62 22.08
C SER A 94 80.66 -66.16 21.94
N MET A 95 80.54 -65.66 20.71
CA MET A 95 80.11 -64.29 20.44
C MET A 95 78.61 -64.08 20.72
N ALA A 96 77.81 -65.14 20.56
CA ALA A 96 76.35 -65.10 20.76
C ALA A 96 75.93 -65.02 22.24
N MET A 97 76.80 -65.36 23.20
CA MET A 97 76.51 -65.19 24.63
C MET A 97 76.73 -63.76 25.14
N LEU A 98 77.68 -63.00 24.58
CA LEU A 98 77.99 -61.63 25.04
C LEU A 98 76.94 -60.59 24.63
N LEU A 99 76.14 -60.87 23.59
CA LEU A 99 74.99 -60.02 23.18
C LEU A 99 73.66 -60.47 23.79
N LYS A 100 73.65 -61.53 24.63
CA LYS A 100 72.44 -62.06 25.24
C LYS A 100 72.12 -61.34 26.55
N LEU A 101 71.51 -60.16 26.42
CA LEU A 101 70.89 -59.44 27.54
C LEU A 101 70.06 -60.41 28.40
N PRO A 102 70.07 -60.27 29.74
CA PRO A 102 69.27 -61.12 30.62
C PRO A 102 67.80 -61.00 30.22
N SER A 103 67.15 -62.16 30.05
CA SER A 103 65.78 -62.23 29.53
C SER A 103 64.82 -61.38 30.37
N ALA A 104 64.15 -60.41 29.73
CA ALA A 104 63.09 -59.65 30.36
C ALA A 104 62.06 -60.62 30.99
N PRO A 105 61.55 -60.32 32.19
CA PRO A 105 60.67 -61.25 32.91
C PRO A 105 59.38 -61.48 32.12
N ASN A 106 58.93 -62.74 32.05
CA ASN A 106 57.66 -63.11 31.41
C ASN A 106 56.46 -62.60 32.25
N CYS A 107 56.18 -61.31 32.17
CA CYS A 107 55.13 -60.61 32.91
C CYS A 107 53.75 -61.31 32.97
N PRO A 108 53.22 -61.98 31.92
CA PRO A 108 51.94 -62.68 32.03
C PRO A 108 51.96 -63.98 32.86
N SER A 109 53.12 -64.46 33.33
CA SER A 109 53.25 -65.72 34.09
C SER A 109 53.87 -65.55 35.49
N ILE A 110 53.72 -64.36 36.11
CA ILE A 110 54.34 -64.02 37.40
C ILE A 110 53.35 -64.20 38.57
N PHE A 111 53.78 -64.88 39.63
CA PHE A 111 53.03 -64.94 40.89
C PHE A 111 53.24 -63.67 41.72
N TRP A 112 52.35 -62.69 41.54
CA TRP A 112 52.45 -61.34 42.10
C TRP A 112 52.79 -61.23 43.60
N PRO A 113 52.30 -62.08 44.52
CA PRO A 113 52.66 -62.01 45.94
C PRO A 113 54.16 -62.16 46.23
N LEU A 114 54.93 -62.82 45.35
CA LEU A 114 56.39 -62.98 45.45
C LEU A 114 57.18 -62.10 44.46
N ALA A 115 56.50 -61.27 43.66
CA ALA A 115 57.14 -60.40 42.68
C ALA A 115 57.77 -59.16 43.35
N SER A 116 59.08 -58.97 43.16
CA SER A 116 59.81 -57.81 43.65
C SER A 116 59.30 -56.50 43.06
N ALA A 117 59.49 -55.39 43.77
CA ALA A 117 59.02 -54.08 43.34
C ALA A 117 59.59 -53.63 41.98
N SER A 118 60.84 -53.97 41.66
CA SER A 118 61.45 -53.70 40.36
C SER A 118 60.80 -54.51 39.23
N VAL A 119 60.46 -55.78 39.46
CA VAL A 119 59.72 -56.61 38.49
C VAL A 119 58.29 -56.10 38.31
N ARG A 120 57.61 -55.69 39.39
CA ARG A 120 56.28 -55.06 39.31
C ARG A 120 56.33 -53.76 38.49
N LEU A 121 57.32 -52.89 38.75
CA LEU A 121 57.49 -51.62 38.04
C LEU A 121 57.79 -51.82 36.56
N HIS A 122 58.70 -52.73 36.21
CA HIS A 122 59.06 -53.04 34.83
C HIS A 122 57.89 -53.68 34.05
N CYS A 123 57.17 -54.62 34.66
CA CYS A 123 55.98 -55.21 34.03
C CYS A 123 54.82 -54.20 33.92
N ALA A 124 54.71 -53.23 34.83
CA ALA A 124 53.76 -52.14 34.71
C ALA A 124 54.14 -51.17 33.56
N GLN A 125 55.42 -50.83 33.41
CA GLN A 125 55.92 -50.07 32.25
C GLN A 125 55.61 -50.79 30.91
N LEU A 126 55.80 -52.11 30.86
CA LEU A 126 55.48 -52.93 29.66
C LEU A 126 53.97 -53.07 29.38
N ALA A 127 53.11 -52.95 30.40
CA ALA A 127 51.67 -52.84 30.20
C ALA A 127 51.32 -51.43 29.66
N ALA A 128 51.81 -50.38 30.32
CA ALA A 128 51.57 -48.99 29.95
C ALA A 128 52.02 -48.65 28.52
N SER A 129 53.11 -49.24 28.03
CA SER A 129 53.63 -49.01 26.67
C SER A 129 52.68 -49.43 25.54
N LYS A 130 51.59 -50.17 25.84
CA LYS A 130 50.52 -50.47 24.87
C LYS A 130 49.52 -49.32 24.68
N GLN A 131 49.55 -48.31 25.56
CA GLN A 131 48.72 -47.10 25.48
C GLN A 131 47.20 -47.34 25.38
N THR A 132 46.68 -48.45 25.95
CA THR A 132 45.23 -48.67 26.10
C THR A 132 44.77 -48.36 27.53
N VAL A 133 43.52 -47.90 27.69
CA VAL A 133 42.93 -47.66 29.02
C VAL A 133 43.05 -48.89 29.93
N ASN A 134 42.83 -50.10 29.39
CA ASN A 134 42.87 -51.32 30.19
C ASN A 134 44.29 -51.69 30.65
N ASP A 135 45.27 -51.56 29.76
CA ASP A 135 46.66 -51.88 30.08
C ASP A 135 47.31 -50.80 30.97
N LEU A 136 46.92 -49.53 30.83
CA LEU A 136 47.33 -48.44 31.74
C LEU A 136 46.72 -48.61 33.14
N LEU A 137 45.45 -49.01 33.24
CA LEU A 137 44.83 -49.38 34.53
C LEU A 137 45.50 -50.61 35.15
N GLN A 138 45.90 -51.60 34.34
CA GLN A 138 46.69 -52.74 34.80
C GLN A 138 48.06 -52.29 35.34
N ALA A 139 48.77 -51.41 34.64
CA ALA A 139 50.04 -50.84 35.09
C ALA A 139 49.91 -50.15 36.46
N ILE A 140 48.90 -49.29 36.62
CA ILE A 140 48.58 -48.61 37.89
C ILE A 140 48.29 -49.63 39.00
N ALA A 141 47.49 -50.66 38.74
CA ALA A 141 47.12 -51.68 39.73
C ALA A 141 48.32 -52.49 40.24
N LEU A 142 49.32 -52.78 39.37
CA LEU A 142 50.53 -53.53 39.75
C LEU A 142 51.45 -52.76 40.72
N VAL A 143 51.54 -51.43 40.57
CA VAL A 143 52.41 -50.60 41.42
C VAL A 143 51.69 -49.98 42.63
N LYS A 144 50.36 -49.82 42.58
CA LYS A 144 49.56 -49.27 43.71
C LYS A 144 49.68 -50.10 45.00
N GLN A 145 50.00 -51.39 44.89
CA GLN A 145 50.17 -52.29 46.03
C GLN A 145 51.55 -52.18 46.73
N LEU A 146 52.42 -51.27 46.30
CA LEU A 146 53.72 -51.02 46.93
C LEU A 146 53.58 -49.96 48.04
N PRO A 147 54.24 -50.13 49.21
CA PRO A 147 54.07 -49.23 50.35
C PRO A 147 54.73 -47.87 50.13
N GLU A 148 54.22 -46.84 50.82
CA GLU A 148 54.68 -45.44 50.70
C GLU A 148 56.17 -45.24 51.00
N ASN A 149 56.75 -46.06 51.89
CA ASN A 149 58.15 -45.98 52.30
C ASN A 149 59.13 -46.71 51.35
N HIS A 150 58.68 -47.14 50.16
CA HIS A 150 59.51 -47.87 49.22
C HIS A 150 60.60 -46.99 48.54
N PRO A 151 61.87 -47.43 48.40
CA PRO A 151 62.94 -46.59 47.82
C PRO A 151 62.66 -46.02 46.42
N LEU A 152 61.88 -46.71 45.59
CA LEU A 152 61.48 -46.23 44.26
C LEU A 152 60.19 -45.36 44.26
N ARG A 153 59.69 -44.89 45.41
CA ARG A 153 58.38 -44.21 45.49
C ARG A 153 58.28 -42.97 44.59
N ALA A 154 59.36 -42.20 44.45
CA ALA A 154 59.40 -41.04 43.55
C ALA A 154 59.18 -41.42 42.07
N GLU A 155 59.83 -42.49 41.60
CA GLU A 155 59.63 -43.01 40.23
C GLU A 155 58.24 -43.63 40.05
N ILE A 156 57.76 -44.39 41.04
CA ILE A 156 56.40 -44.94 41.03
C ILE A 156 55.37 -43.80 40.93
N ASN A 157 55.55 -42.70 41.66
CA ASN A 157 54.64 -41.56 41.63
C ASN A 157 54.65 -40.81 40.30
N ARG A 158 55.83 -40.61 39.69
CA ARG A 158 55.96 -40.04 38.35
C ARG A 158 55.24 -40.91 37.31
N ASN A 159 55.50 -42.21 37.33
CA ASN A 159 54.93 -43.14 36.36
C ASN A 159 53.40 -43.29 36.56
N LEU A 160 52.91 -43.31 37.80
CA LEU A 160 51.47 -43.25 38.12
C LEU A 160 50.80 -41.99 37.58
N GLU A 161 51.46 -40.84 37.69
CA GLU A 161 50.96 -39.57 37.16
C GLU A 161 50.93 -39.58 35.63
N GLU A 162 52.01 -40.03 35.00
CA GLU A 162 52.14 -40.17 33.53
C GLU A 162 51.05 -41.09 32.95
N TRP A 163 50.86 -42.28 33.53
CA TRP A 163 49.83 -43.24 33.07
C TRP A 163 48.41 -42.72 33.32
N SER A 164 48.18 -41.98 34.41
CA SER A 164 46.90 -41.32 34.67
C SER A 164 46.64 -40.20 33.65
N ARG A 165 47.65 -39.40 33.31
CA ARG A 165 47.58 -38.41 32.22
C ARG A 165 47.29 -39.07 30.87
N SER A 166 47.88 -40.23 30.57
CA SER A 166 47.55 -41.01 29.36
C SER A 166 46.10 -41.51 29.36
N ILE A 167 45.57 -42.01 30.48
CA ILE A 167 44.15 -42.41 30.58
C ILE A 167 43.23 -41.20 30.39
N LEU A 168 43.56 -40.05 30.99
CA LEU A 168 42.80 -38.81 30.81
C LEU A 168 42.85 -38.30 29.35
N GLN A 169 43.97 -38.45 28.65
CA GLN A 169 44.10 -38.11 27.23
C GLN A 169 43.27 -39.03 26.32
N LEU A 170 43.18 -40.33 26.65
CA LEU A 170 42.28 -41.26 25.95
C LEU A 170 40.81 -40.96 26.24
N ALA A 171 40.47 -40.61 27.48
CA ALA A 171 39.13 -40.18 27.87
C ALA A 171 38.74 -38.82 27.23
N ASP A 172 39.69 -37.92 26.99
CA ASP A 172 39.44 -36.67 26.27
C ASP A 172 38.92 -36.96 24.86
N GLN A 173 39.39 -38.01 24.17
CA GLN A 173 38.85 -38.39 22.85
C GLN A 173 37.34 -38.66 22.90
N SER A 174 36.85 -39.35 23.94
CA SER A 174 35.40 -39.52 24.17
C SER A 174 34.71 -38.18 24.40
N PHE A 175 35.27 -37.30 25.23
CA PHE A 175 34.73 -35.95 25.46
C PHE A 175 34.64 -35.13 24.17
N GLN A 176 35.73 -35.05 23.38
CA GLN A 176 35.79 -34.39 22.08
C GLN A 176 34.80 -34.96 21.06
N SER A 177 34.47 -36.26 21.16
CA SER A 177 33.47 -36.93 20.33
C SER A 177 32.01 -36.66 20.74
N GLY A 178 31.77 -35.87 21.80
CA GLY A 178 30.44 -35.55 22.30
C GLY A 178 29.95 -36.45 23.42
N LYS A 179 30.83 -37.23 24.05
CA LYS A 179 30.48 -38.25 25.04
C LYS A 179 31.08 -37.94 26.41
N LEU A 180 30.57 -36.89 27.06
CA LEU A 180 31.01 -36.47 28.40
C LEU A 180 30.94 -37.63 29.41
N ASP A 181 29.85 -38.39 29.43
CA ASP A 181 29.66 -39.46 30.43
C ASP A 181 30.63 -40.63 30.24
N GLU A 182 30.95 -41.02 29.00
CA GLU A 182 31.98 -42.04 28.73
C GLU A 182 33.38 -41.56 29.13
N ALA A 183 33.68 -40.26 28.96
CA ALA A 183 34.94 -39.66 29.38
C ALA A 183 35.08 -39.64 30.91
N ILE A 184 34.06 -39.13 31.63
CA ILE A 184 34.03 -39.09 33.10
C ILE A 184 34.06 -40.52 33.67
N ALA A 185 33.29 -41.45 33.12
CA ALA A 185 33.29 -42.86 33.54
C ALA A 185 34.62 -43.58 33.24
N THR A 186 35.41 -43.09 32.29
CA THR A 186 36.76 -43.61 32.00
C THR A 186 37.80 -43.02 32.93
N ALA A 187 37.76 -41.71 33.18
CA ALA A 187 38.61 -41.03 34.16
C ALA A 187 38.42 -41.61 35.59
N ARG A 188 37.16 -41.85 36.00
CA ARG A 188 36.81 -42.45 37.31
C ARG A 188 37.22 -43.92 37.49
N LYS A 189 37.84 -44.57 36.49
CA LYS A 189 38.48 -45.89 36.67
C LYS A 189 39.87 -45.76 37.32
N ILE A 190 40.48 -44.58 37.27
CA ILE A 190 41.76 -44.32 37.94
C ILE A 190 41.52 -44.45 39.46
N PRO A 191 42.24 -45.35 40.18
CA PRO A 191 41.89 -45.66 41.57
C PRO A 191 42.28 -44.55 42.56
N GLN A 192 41.33 -44.00 43.31
CA GLN A 192 41.51 -42.92 44.30
C GLN A 192 42.63 -43.13 45.35
N ASN A 193 43.11 -42.04 45.93
CA ASN A 193 44.27 -41.93 46.84
C ASN A 193 45.61 -42.26 46.16
N LEU A 194 45.86 -41.64 45.00
CA LEU A 194 47.12 -41.60 44.28
C LEU A 194 47.63 -40.16 44.11
N SER A 195 48.90 -39.99 43.74
CA SER A 195 49.49 -38.69 43.38
C SER A 195 48.73 -37.96 42.26
N ALA A 196 48.00 -38.70 41.43
CA ALA A 196 47.28 -38.19 40.27
C ALA A 196 45.83 -37.77 40.55
N ASP A 197 45.24 -38.04 41.72
CA ASP A 197 43.81 -37.81 42.00
C ASP A 197 43.35 -36.39 41.64
N LYS A 198 44.13 -35.37 42.04
CA LYS A 198 43.82 -33.97 41.75
C LYS A 198 43.69 -33.69 40.25
N LEU A 199 44.55 -34.29 39.42
CA LEU A 199 44.52 -34.13 37.97
C LEU A 199 43.25 -34.75 37.35
N VAL A 200 42.72 -35.81 37.96
CA VAL A 200 41.48 -36.46 37.53
C VAL A 200 40.27 -35.57 37.83
N ASP A 201 40.18 -35.04 39.06
CA ASP A 201 39.08 -34.16 39.45
C ASP A 201 39.13 -32.79 38.76
N GLU A 202 40.33 -32.21 38.58
CA GLU A 202 40.56 -30.99 37.80
C GLU A 202 40.11 -31.16 36.34
N GLN A 203 40.50 -32.27 35.69
CA GLN A 203 40.13 -32.53 34.29
C GLN A 203 38.63 -32.84 34.12
N ILE A 204 38.02 -33.59 35.05
CA ILE A 204 36.56 -33.80 35.06
C ILE A 204 35.82 -32.47 35.22
N THR A 205 36.28 -31.61 36.13
CA THR A 205 35.70 -30.27 36.35
C THR A 205 35.87 -29.39 35.10
N LYS A 206 37.02 -29.45 34.43
CA LYS A 206 37.27 -28.77 33.15
C LYS A 206 36.26 -29.21 32.09
N TRP A 207 36.09 -30.51 31.87
CA TRP A 207 35.12 -31.05 30.90
C TRP A 207 33.68 -30.64 31.21
N GLN A 208 33.25 -30.73 32.46
CA GLN A 208 31.90 -30.34 32.89
C GLN A 208 31.64 -28.84 32.66
N SER A 209 32.62 -27.99 32.98
CA SER A 209 32.55 -26.53 32.76
C SER A 209 32.43 -26.19 31.27
N ILE A 210 33.25 -26.80 30.42
CA ILE A 210 33.19 -26.61 28.96
C ILE A 210 31.86 -27.10 28.39
N TRP A 211 31.37 -28.24 28.85
CA TRP A 211 30.09 -28.80 28.42
C TRP A 211 28.92 -27.89 28.79
N SER A 212 28.86 -27.44 30.05
CA SER A 212 27.85 -26.49 30.53
C SER A 212 27.89 -25.18 29.75
N LYS A 213 29.09 -24.68 29.39
CA LYS A 213 29.26 -23.50 28.52
C LYS A 213 28.69 -23.73 27.12
N GLY A 214 28.93 -24.88 26.51
CA GLY A 214 28.37 -25.25 25.20
C GLY A 214 26.85 -25.33 25.21
N GLU A 215 26.30 -26.06 26.19
CA GLU A 215 24.86 -26.20 26.42
C GLU A 215 24.17 -24.84 26.63
N ASN A 216 24.75 -23.97 27.47
CA ASN A 216 24.21 -22.63 27.74
C ASN A 216 24.18 -21.72 26.49
N ILE A 217 25.15 -21.87 25.59
CA ILE A 217 25.16 -21.16 24.30
C ILE A 217 24.07 -21.71 23.37
N TYR A 218 23.93 -23.05 23.30
CA TYR A 218 22.94 -23.71 22.46
C TYR A 218 21.51 -23.31 22.87
N GLN A 219 21.17 -23.42 24.16
CA GLN A 219 19.86 -23.04 24.71
C GLN A 219 19.52 -21.55 24.49
N LYS A 220 20.50 -20.65 24.57
CA LYS A 220 20.31 -19.22 24.28
C LYS A 220 20.05 -18.94 22.80
N ALA A 221 20.69 -19.67 21.90
CA ALA A 221 20.41 -19.55 20.48
C ALA A 221 18.99 -20.04 20.13
N GLU A 222 18.54 -21.14 20.75
CA GLU A 222 17.14 -21.58 20.63
C GLU A 222 16.13 -20.54 21.13
N GLU A 223 16.42 -19.85 22.24
CA GLU A 223 15.51 -18.84 22.77
C GLU A 223 15.37 -17.63 21.82
N GLU A 224 16.48 -17.15 21.27
CA GLU A 224 16.44 -16.12 20.22
C GLU A 224 15.63 -16.59 18.99
N LEU A 225 15.65 -17.90 18.64
CA LEU A 225 14.77 -18.44 17.59
C LEU A 225 13.29 -18.45 17.99
N ARG A 226 12.93 -18.75 19.24
CA ARG A 226 11.53 -18.65 19.73
C ARG A 226 11.00 -17.22 19.61
N GLN A 227 11.88 -16.22 19.81
CA GLN A 227 11.55 -14.81 19.62
C GLN A 227 11.55 -14.34 18.15
N ALA A 228 11.93 -15.21 17.19
CA ALA A 228 12.15 -14.91 15.77
C ALA A 228 13.39 -14.02 15.47
N HIS A 229 14.36 -13.94 16.39
CA HIS A 229 15.59 -13.17 16.25
C HIS A 229 16.72 -13.99 15.59
N SER A 230 16.54 -14.43 14.34
CA SER A 230 17.49 -15.33 13.66
C SER A 230 18.94 -14.80 13.60
N GLN A 231 19.13 -13.48 13.47
CA GLN A 231 20.43 -12.83 13.50
C GLN A 231 21.10 -12.94 14.88
N SER A 232 20.35 -12.72 15.97
CA SER A 232 20.83 -12.91 17.35
C SER A 232 21.18 -14.37 17.61
N ALA A 233 20.33 -15.30 17.18
CA ALA A 233 20.57 -16.74 17.29
C ALA A 233 21.87 -17.16 16.59
N PHE A 234 22.14 -16.66 15.37
CA PHE A 234 23.40 -16.89 14.66
C PHE A 234 24.61 -16.32 15.40
N MET A 235 24.52 -15.09 15.90
CA MET A 235 25.59 -14.46 16.69
C MET A 235 25.84 -15.19 18.02
N VAL A 236 24.82 -15.81 18.63
CA VAL A 236 24.99 -16.70 19.79
C VAL A 236 25.63 -18.02 19.36
N ALA A 237 25.12 -18.69 18.33
CA ALA A 237 25.63 -19.96 17.82
C ALA A 237 27.12 -19.91 17.44
N SER A 238 27.59 -18.80 16.86
CA SER A 238 29.01 -18.57 16.54
C SER A 238 29.96 -18.75 17.74
N LYS A 239 29.46 -18.62 18.98
CA LYS A 239 30.23 -18.80 20.21
C LYS A 239 30.57 -20.28 20.49
N LEU A 240 29.85 -21.24 19.90
CA LEU A 240 30.17 -22.67 19.95
C LEU A 240 31.54 -22.98 19.31
N LEU A 241 31.91 -22.23 18.27
CA LEU A 241 33.23 -22.30 17.64
C LEU A 241 34.39 -21.91 18.60
N ARG A 242 34.06 -21.35 19.78
CA ARG A 242 35.00 -20.96 20.85
C ARG A 242 34.78 -21.74 22.16
N VAL A 243 34.12 -22.90 22.07
CA VAL A 243 34.04 -23.92 23.12
C VAL A 243 35.18 -24.91 22.89
N ASP A 244 35.93 -25.29 23.93
CA ASP A 244 37.11 -26.18 23.86
C ASP A 244 36.68 -27.66 23.73
N ASN A 245 35.87 -27.95 22.71
CA ASN A 245 35.30 -29.27 22.44
C ASN A 245 34.88 -29.41 20.97
N LYS A 246 35.43 -30.40 20.26
CA LYS A 246 35.21 -30.61 18.82
C LYS A 246 33.74 -30.89 18.45
N TYR A 247 33.00 -31.64 19.26
CA TYR A 247 31.57 -31.93 19.02
C TYR A 247 30.69 -30.68 19.11
N TRP A 248 30.97 -29.80 20.07
CA TRP A 248 30.32 -28.48 20.16
C TRP A 248 30.68 -27.57 18.98
N GLN A 249 31.95 -27.54 18.57
CA GLN A 249 32.43 -26.73 17.43
C GLN A 249 31.90 -27.20 16.06
N THR A 250 31.59 -28.49 15.90
CA THR A 250 31.17 -29.09 14.62
C THR A 250 29.73 -29.59 14.67
N ALA A 251 29.49 -30.85 15.02
CA ALA A 251 28.19 -31.50 14.96
C ALA A 251 27.03 -30.70 15.58
N LYS A 252 27.24 -30.05 16.74
CA LYS A 252 26.22 -29.20 17.38
C LYS A 252 26.07 -27.83 16.75
N TYR A 253 27.16 -27.20 16.30
CA TYR A 253 27.10 -25.97 15.52
C TYR A 253 26.38 -26.20 14.19
N ASP A 254 26.67 -27.28 13.48
CA ASP A 254 26.04 -27.65 12.21
C ASP A 254 24.57 -28.07 12.38
N GLN A 255 24.20 -28.65 13.53
CA GLN A 255 22.79 -28.87 13.90
C GLN A 255 22.08 -27.51 14.09
N LEU A 256 22.64 -26.66 14.96
CA LEU A 256 22.04 -25.38 15.33
C LEU A 256 21.93 -24.42 14.13
N ASN A 257 22.94 -24.36 13.27
CA ASN A 257 22.92 -23.52 12.07
C ASN A 257 21.80 -23.91 11.10
N ARG A 258 21.53 -25.22 10.92
CA ARG A 258 20.38 -25.70 10.12
C ARG A 258 19.03 -25.32 10.74
N LEU A 259 18.91 -25.40 12.07
CA LEU A 259 17.72 -24.93 12.78
C LEU A 259 17.53 -23.41 12.64
N ILE A 260 18.62 -22.63 12.69
CA ILE A 260 18.59 -21.17 12.50
C ILE A 260 18.13 -20.80 11.09
N VAL A 261 18.62 -21.49 10.05
CA VAL A 261 18.18 -21.25 8.66
C VAL A 261 16.70 -21.57 8.47
N SER A 262 16.24 -22.74 8.92
CA SER A 262 14.82 -23.13 8.82
C SER A 262 13.89 -22.20 9.62
N ALA A 263 14.25 -21.86 10.86
CA ALA A 263 13.48 -20.94 11.69
C ALA A 263 13.51 -19.49 11.15
N ARG A 264 14.55 -19.11 10.39
CA ARG A 264 14.60 -17.83 9.68
C ARG A 264 13.59 -17.79 8.54
N GLU A 265 13.50 -18.85 7.72
CA GLU A 265 12.53 -18.91 6.62
C GLU A 265 11.08 -18.79 7.14
N ASP A 266 10.75 -19.46 8.25
CA ASP A 266 9.44 -19.31 8.90
C ASP A 266 9.26 -17.95 9.60
N GLY A 267 10.32 -17.39 10.17
CA GLY A 267 10.32 -16.03 10.71
C GLY A 267 10.03 -14.97 9.63
N GLU A 268 10.59 -15.13 8.42
CA GLU A 268 10.33 -14.28 7.27
C GLU A 268 8.89 -14.47 6.73
N LYS A 269 8.34 -15.69 6.76
CA LYS A 269 6.89 -15.91 6.50
C LYS A 269 6.02 -15.15 7.52
N LEU A 270 6.33 -15.26 8.82
CA LEU A 270 5.56 -14.57 9.87
C LEU A 270 5.69 -13.04 9.77
N ALA A 271 6.88 -12.52 9.46
CA ALA A 271 7.09 -11.09 9.20
C ALA A 271 6.26 -10.60 7.99
N LYS A 272 6.23 -11.38 6.89
CA LYS A 272 5.39 -11.09 5.71
C LYS A 272 3.90 -11.12 6.03
N ALA A 273 3.45 -12.05 6.87
CA ALA A 273 2.07 -12.09 7.35
C ALA A 273 1.72 -10.84 8.19
N ASN A 274 2.60 -10.43 9.09
CA ASN A 274 2.42 -9.22 9.89
C ASN A 274 2.32 -7.96 9.02
N GLY A 275 3.23 -7.76 8.07
CA GLY A 275 3.20 -6.62 7.15
C GLY A 275 1.93 -6.58 6.28
N LEU A 276 1.48 -7.72 5.76
CA LEU A 276 0.19 -7.81 5.06
C LEU A 276 -1.01 -7.46 5.96
N ALA A 277 -0.88 -7.58 7.28
CA ALA A 277 -1.92 -7.23 8.24
C ALA A 277 -1.82 -5.78 8.77
N GLU A 278 -0.80 -5.00 8.38
CA GLU A 278 -0.77 -3.55 8.61
C GLU A 278 -1.78 -2.85 7.68
N ASP A 279 -1.82 -3.27 6.41
CA ASP A 279 -2.90 -2.97 5.48
C ASP A 279 -4.25 -3.48 6.03
N SER A 280 -5.18 -2.56 6.26
CA SER A 280 -6.52 -2.88 6.77
C SER A 280 -7.48 -3.41 5.69
N GLY A 281 -6.99 -4.24 4.77
CA GLY A 281 -7.76 -4.87 3.69
C GLY A 281 -8.08 -6.32 3.99
N VAL A 282 -9.34 -6.73 3.80
CA VAL A 282 -9.82 -8.10 4.10
C VAL A 282 -8.97 -9.16 3.39
N ASP A 283 -8.71 -9.00 2.09
CA ASP A 283 -7.90 -9.94 1.31
C ASP A 283 -6.46 -10.06 1.81
N ASN A 284 -5.87 -8.97 2.32
CA ASN A 284 -4.50 -9.00 2.83
C ASN A 284 -4.45 -9.66 4.21
N LEU A 285 -5.47 -9.46 5.05
CA LEU A 285 -5.65 -10.19 6.31
C LEU A 285 -5.90 -11.70 6.10
N LEU A 286 -6.67 -12.08 5.08
CA LEU A 286 -6.86 -13.50 4.70
C LEU A 286 -5.56 -14.13 4.18
N LYS A 287 -4.78 -13.41 3.36
CA LYS A 287 -3.43 -13.85 2.94
C LYS A 287 -2.49 -13.98 4.16
N ALA A 288 -2.55 -13.05 5.11
CA ALA A 288 -1.74 -13.08 6.33
C ALA A 288 -2.07 -14.29 7.21
N ILE A 289 -3.36 -14.60 7.42
CA ILE A 289 -3.81 -15.83 8.10
C ILE A 289 -3.24 -17.06 7.40
N LYS A 290 -3.44 -17.19 6.09
CA LYS A 290 -2.95 -18.34 5.30
C LYS A 290 -1.43 -18.54 5.35
N ILE A 291 -0.66 -17.45 5.46
CA ILE A 291 0.79 -17.54 5.63
C ILE A 291 1.15 -18.00 7.05
N ALA A 292 0.48 -17.48 8.09
CA ALA A 292 0.70 -17.91 9.47
C ALA A 292 0.27 -19.38 9.73
N GLU A 293 -0.79 -19.84 9.06
CA GLU A 293 -1.22 -21.25 9.03
C GLU A 293 -0.18 -22.18 8.37
N SER A 294 0.61 -21.67 7.42
CA SER A 294 1.60 -22.48 6.68
C SER A 294 2.90 -22.77 7.47
N ILE A 295 3.05 -22.23 8.67
CA ILE A 295 4.20 -22.47 9.56
C ILE A 295 3.98 -23.78 10.32
N GLY A 296 4.92 -24.71 10.17
CA GLY A 296 4.82 -26.07 10.74
C GLY A 296 5.02 -26.12 12.25
N GLN A 297 4.51 -27.18 12.88
CA GLN A 297 4.58 -27.38 14.35
C GLN A 297 6.01 -27.52 14.89
N ASP A 298 6.94 -28.03 14.09
CA ASP A 298 8.37 -28.16 14.42
C ASP A 298 9.12 -26.80 14.40
N SER A 299 8.47 -25.72 13.97
CA SER A 299 9.10 -24.40 13.83
C SER A 299 9.18 -23.65 15.15
N TYR A 300 10.34 -23.07 15.45
CA TYR A 300 10.55 -22.25 16.67
C TYR A 300 9.58 -21.07 16.77
N VAL A 301 9.08 -20.55 15.64
CA VAL A 301 8.12 -19.43 15.61
C VAL A 301 6.65 -19.87 15.58
N TYR A 302 6.36 -21.17 15.60
CA TYR A 302 5.00 -21.71 15.49
C TYR A 302 4.02 -21.12 16.50
N GLN A 303 4.39 -21.09 17.79
CA GLN A 303 3.54 -20.54 18.85
C GLN A 303 3.21 -19.05 18.61
N LYS A 304 4.19 -18.28 18.11
CA LYS A 304 4.05 -16.87 17.77
C LYS A 304 3.15 -16.66 16.55
N ALA A 305 3.21 -17.55 15.56
CA ALA A 305 2.29 -17.56 14.43
C ALA A 305 0.85 -17.89 14.87
N GLN A 306 0.64 -18.96 15.64
CA GLN A 306 -0.68 -19.37 16.13
C GLN A 306 -1.34 -18.30 17.01
N ALA A 307 -0.58 -17.64 17.90
CA ALA A 307 -1.07 -16.51 18.69
C ALA A 307 -1.51 -15.30 17.84
N THR A 308 -1.03 -15.18 16.59
CA THR A 308 -1.30 -14.05 15.70
C THR A 308 -2.56 -14.26 14.85
N ILE A 309 -2.91 -15.50 14.49
CA ILE A 309 -4.08 -15.82 13.65
C ILE A 309 -5.41 -15.24 14.21
N PRO A 310 -5.73 -15.35 15.51
CA PRO A 310 -6.91 -14.69 16.10
C PRO A 310 -6.87 -13.16 16.02
N VAL A 311 -5.68 -12.55 16.08
CA VAL A 311 -5.52 -11.08 15.98
C VAL A 311 -5.87 -10.61 14.56
N PHE A 312 -5.45 -11.34 13.53
CA PHE A 312 -5.85 -11.06 12.15
C PHE A 312 -7.36 -11.26 11.95
N GLY A 313 -7.96 -12.32 12.49
CA GLY A 313 -9.41 -12.53 12.43
C GLY A 313 -10.20 -11.38 13.06
N ARG A 314 -9.75 -10.86 14.22
CA ARG A 314 -10.39 -9.70 14.88
C ARG A 314 -10.23 -8.41 14.10
N LYS A 315 -9.14 -8.23 13.34
CA LYS A 315 -9.02 -7.13 12.37
C LYS A 315 -10.09 -7.24 11.26
N ILE A 316 -10.42 -8.44 10.80
CA ILE A 316 -11.51 -8.66 9.82
C ILE A 316 -12.88 -8.37 10.44
N LEU A 317 -13.17 -8.83 11.67
CA LEU A 317 -14.40 -8.46 12.39
C LEU A 317 -14.55 -6.93 12.56
N ALA A 318 -13.45 -6.22 12.84
CA ALA A 318 -13.47 -4.75 12.94
C ALA A 318 -13.72 -4.05 11.59
N LEU A 319 -13.46 -4.69 10.46
CA LEU A 319 -13.83 -4.19 9.13
C LEU A 319 -15.32 -4.44 8.84
N ALA A 320 -15.86 -5.59 9.22
CA ALA A 320 -17.29 -5.88 9.14
C ALA A 320 -18.12 -4.93 10.02
N GLN A 321 -17.69 -4.65 11.26
CA GLN A 321 -18.38 -3.67 12.12
C GLN A 321 -18.43 -2.28 11.47
N LYS A 322 -17.35 -1.83 10.79
CA LYS A 322 -17.34 -0.56 10.05
C LYS A 322 -18.30 -0.51 8.84
N LYS A 323 -18.72 -1.67 8.30
CA LYS A 323 -19.76 -1.76 7.27
C LYS A 323 -21.15 -1.73 7.90
N LEU A 324 -21.34 -2.51 8.97
CA LEU A 324 -22.58 -2.53 9.75
C LEU A 324 -22.91 -1.14 10.35
N ASP A 325 -21.91 -0.40 10.85
CA ASP A 325 -22.05 0.98 11.34
C ASP A 325 -22.53 1.96 10.26
N ARG A 326 -22.34 1.64 8.98
CA ARG A 326 -22.80 2.42 7.81
C ARG A 326 -24.17 1.96 7.28
N ARG A 327 -24.83 1.04 7.99
CA ARG A 327 -26.03 0.29 7.58
C ARG A 327 -25.84 -0.72 6.45
N ASP A 328 -24.61 -1.13 6.18
CA ASP A 328 -24.32 -2.19 5.20
C ASP A 328 -24.17 -3.54 5.94
N ALA A 329 -25.30 -4.21 6.15
CA ALA A 329 -25.32 -5.54 6.77
C ALA A 329 -24.88 -6.64 5.81
N ASP A 330 -25.18 -6.53 4.51
CA ASP A 330 -24.82 -7.55 3.51
C ASP A 330 -23.31 -7.66 3.35
N GLU A 331 -22.59 -6.56 3.12
CA GLU A 331 -21.13 -6.62 3.02
C GLU A 331 -20.49 -6.94 4.38
N ALA A 332 -21.08 -6.52 5.49
CA ALA A 332 -20.61 -6.91 6.82
C ALA A 332 -20.66 -8.44 7.03
N LEU A 333 -21.79 -9.07 6.71
CA LEU A 333 -21.97 -10.52 6.80
C LEU A 333 -21.07 -11.27 5.82
N GLU A 334 -20.89 -10.76 4.59
CA GLU A 334 -19.97 -11.34 3.61
C GLU A 334 -18.50 -11.30 4.10
N ILE A 335 -18.08 -10.20 4.74
CA ILE A 335 -16.73 -10.07 5.32
C ILE A 335 -16.54 -11.05 6.49
N VAL A 336 -17.55 -11.21 7.36
CA VAL A 336 -17.46 -12.16 8.49
C VAL A 336 -17.48 -13.62 8.00
N GLY A 337 -18.29 -13.94 6.99
CA GLY A 337 -18.34 -15.28 6.40
C GLY A 337 -17.02 -15.77 5.78
N LYS A 338 -16.08 -14.85 5.49
CA LYS A 338 -14.74 -15.18 4.99
C LYS A 338 -13.74 -15.54 6.10
N ILE A 339 -14.05 -15.33 7.38
CA ILE A 339 -13.09 -15.52 8.48
C ILE A 339 -12.83 -17.02 8.74
N PRO A 340 -11.58 -17.50 8.63
CA PRO A 340 -11.28 -18.93 8.84
C PRO A 340 -11.52 -19.40 10.27
N ALA A 341 -12.00 -20.64 10.42
CA ALA A 341 -12.27 -21.26 11.72
C ALA A 341 -11.00 -21.43 12.61
N SER A 342 -9.82 -21.48 11.99
CA SER A 342 -8.50 -21.48 12.64
C SER A 342 -8.25 -20.27 13.55
N THR A 343 -8.96 -19.16 13.33
CA THR A 343 -8.91 -17.97 14.19
C THR A 343 -9.49 -18.20 15.59
N GLY A 344 -10.27 -19.28 15.80
CA GLY A 344 -10.94 -19.56 17.08
C GLY A 344 -12.11 -18.62 17.39
N LEU A 345 -12.40 -17.63 16.54
CA LEU A 345 -13.37 -16.56 16.78
C LEU A 345 -14.83 -16.97 16.54
N LYS A 346 -15.14 -18.28 16.47
CA LYS A 346 -16.48 -18.78 16.10
C LYS A 346 -17.60 -18.13 16.92
N LEU A 347 -17.41 -17.94 18.23
CA LEU A 347 -18.42 -17.31 19.08
C LEU A 347 -18.55 -15.79 18.83
N GLU A 348 -17.44 -15.10 18.58
CA GLU A 348 -17.43 -13.66 18.21
C GLU A 348 -18.10 -13.43 16.84
N ILE A 349 -17.94 -14.40 15.92
CA ILE A 349 -18.60 -14.46 14.61
C ILE A 349 -20.12 -14.66 14.76
N GLU A 350 -20.55 -15.65 15.55
CA GLU A 350 -21.97 -15.92 15.83
C GLU A 350 -22.66 -14.71 16.49
N ASP A 351 -22.01 -14.10 17.47
CA ASP A 351 -22.48 -12.88 18.14
C ASP A 351 -22.59 -11.68 17.19
N PHE A 352 -21.63 -11.53 16.26
CA PHE A 352 -21.68 -10.49 15.25
C PHE A 352 -22.86 -10.70 14.29
N THR A 353 -22.99 -11.91 13.74
CA THR A 353 -24.05 -12.27 12.79
C THR A 353 -25.44 -12.06 13.39
N ALA A 354 -25.69 -12.53 14.62
CA ALA A 354 -26.99 -12.35 15.28
C ALA A 354 -27.37 -10.87 15.46
N ILE A 355 -26.40 -10.00 15.81
CA ILE A 355 -26.62 -8.56 15.89
C ILE A 355 -26.81 -7.93 14.50
N ALA A 356 -26.07 -8.39 13.49
CA ALA A 356 -26.13 -7.87 12.12
C ALA A 356 -27.47 -8.18 11.43
N ASP A 357 -27.96 -9.42 11.53
CA ASP A 357 -29.26 -9.83 10.99
C ASP A 357 -30.42 -9.10 11.68
N ALA A 358 -30.35 -8.96 13.01
CA ALA A 358 -31.34 -8.17 13.75
C ALA A 358 -31.34 -6.70 13.29
N GLN A 359 -30.16 -6.07 13.16
CA GLN A 359 -30.05 -4.70 12.67
C GLN A 359 -30.53 -4.54 11.23
N ARG A 360 -30.24 -5.49 10.35
CA ARG A 360 -30.74 -5.55 8.97
C ARG A 360 -32.26 -5.48 8.91
N ASN A 361 -32.94 -6.32 9.70
CA ASN A 361 -34.41 -6.35 9.74
C ASN A 361 -35.00 -5.06 10.33
N ALA A 362 -34.38 -4.48 11.37
CA ALA A 362 -34.81 -3.20 11.92
C ALA A 362 -34.67 -2.02 10.93
N TRP A 363 -33.67 -2.05 10.03
CA TRP A 363 -33.45 -0.99 9.04
C TRP A 363 -34.45 -0.99 7.89
N ILE A 364 -35.25 -2.05 7.71
CA ILE A 364 -36.43 -2.05 6.84
C ILE A 364 -37.41 -0.95 7.28
N GLY A 365 -37.49 -0.67 8.59
CA GLY A 365 -38.25 0.45 9.14
C GLY A 365 -39.77 0.28 9.14
N SER A 366 -40.26 -0.95 8.96
CA SER A 366 -41.66 -1.35 9.19
C SER A 366 -41.83 -2.02 10.56
N VAL A 367 -43.07 -2.11 11.06
CA VAL A 367 -43.39 -2.78 12.32
C VAL A 367 -42.85 -4.22 12.33
N SER A 368 -43.17 -5.02 11.30
CA SER A 368 -42.75 -6.41 11.19
C SER A 368 -41.22 -6.59 11.11
N GLY A 369 -40.50 -5.64 10.52
CA GLY A 369 -39.03 -5.63 10.52
C GLY A 369 -38.45 -5.41 11.92
N LEU A 370 -39.04 -4.50 12.70
CA LEU A 370 -38.66 -4.25 14.09
C LEU A 370 -39.01 -5.42 15.02
N GLU A 371 -40.19 -6.03 14.85
CA GLU A 371 -40.59 -7.25 15.58
C GLU A 371 -39.62 -8.42 15.31
N THR A 372 -39.27 -8.63 14.03
CA THR A 372 -38.29 -9.65 13.62
C THR A 372 -36.91 -9.39 14.23
N ALA A 373 -36.46 -8.13 14.22
CA ALA A 373 -35.20 -7.71 14.82
C ALA A 373 -35.16 -7.96 16.34
N ILE A 374 -36.24 -7.63 17.05
CA ILE A 374 -36.40 -7.91 18.48
C ILE A 374 -36.35 -9.42 18.73
N ALA A 375 -37.12 -10.22 17.98
CA ALA A 375 -37.18 -11.67 18.15
C ALA A 375 -35.83 -12.37 17.87
N GLN A 376 -35.01 -11.83 16.95
CA GLN A 376 -33.64 -12.30 16.71
C GLN A 376 -32.69 -11.90 17.85
N ALA A 377 -32.71 -10.63 18.27
CA ALA A 377 -31.84 -10.14 19.35
C ALA A 377 -32.18 -10.76 20.71
N GLN A 378 -33.42 -11.19 20.94
CA GLN A 378 -33.85 -11.92 22.15
C GLN A 378 -33.30 -13.35 22.24
N GLN A 379 -32.80 -13.94 21.15
CA GLN A 379 -32.17 -15.27 21.15
C GLN A 379 -30.72 -15.26 21.64
N ILE A 380 -30.14 -14.07 21.84
CA ILE A 380 -28.78 -13.91 22.37
C ILE A 380 -28.79 -14.22 23.87
N ASP A 381 -28.05 -15.25 24.26
CA ASP A 381 -27.97 -15.74 25.64
C ASP A 381 -27.39 -14.67 26.61
N PRO A 382 -27.93 -14.52 27.83
CA PRO A 382 -27.46 -13.52 28.81
C PRO A 382 -25.98 -13.60 29.22
N SER A 383 -25.30 -14.73 28.99
CA SER A 383 -23.87 -14.89 29.24
C SER A 383 -22.97 -14.33 28.13
N ARG A 384 -23.54 -13.93 26.97
CA ARG A 384 -22.78 -13.47 25.80
C ARG A 384 -22.30 -12.02 25.96
N PRO A 385 -21.05 -11.69 25.60
CA PRO A 385 -20.53 -10.32 25.68
C PRO A 385 -21.35 -9.26 24.92
N VAL A 386 -22.12 -9.66 23.90
CA VAL A 386 -22.99 -8.75 23.13
C VAL A 386 -24.41 -8.60 23.69
N TYR A 387 -24.80 -9.31 24.75
CA TYR A 387 -26.15 -9.24 25.32
C TYR A 387 -26.57 -7.81 25.68
N ASP A 388 -25.65 -7.07 26.30
CA ASP A 388 -25.83 -5.67 26.67
C ASP A 388 -26.03 -4.72 25.47
N LYS A 389 -25.52 -5.09 24.29
CA LYS A 389 -25.75 -4.40 23.00
C LYS A 389 -27.12 -4.79 22.45
N ALA A 390 -27.49 -6.07 22.55
CA ALA A 390 -28.80 -6.59 22.14
C ALA A 390 -29.95 -5.93 22.90
N GLN A 391 -29.88 -5.87 24.24
CA GLN A 391 -30.94 -5.26 25.06
C GLN A 391 -31.13 -3.76 24.78
N LYS A 392 -30.04 -3.02 24.53
CA LYS A 392 -30.10 -1.59 24.14
C LYS A 392 -30.72 -1.39 22.75
N LEU A 393 -30.56 -2.35 21.84
CA LEU A 393 -31.24 -2.35 20.54
C LEU A 393 -32.73 -2.72 20.67
N ILE A 394 -33.06 -3.77 21.43
CA ILE A 394 -34.43 -4.20 21.71
C ILE A 394 -35.26 -3.06 22.33
N ALA A 395 -34.77 -2.43 23.40
CA ALA A 395 -35.46 -1.33 24.06
C ALA A 395 -35.70 -0.12 23.13
N ARG A 396 -34.78 0.12 22.18
CA ARG A 396 -34.94 1.14 21.14
C ARG A 396 -36.00 0.73 20.11
N TRP A 397 -35.97 -0.50 19.61
CA TRP A 397 -36.90 -0.98 18.59
C TRP A 397 -38.33 -1.11 19.12
N GLN A 398 -38.50 -1.46 20.40
CA GLN A 398 -39.79 -1.46 21.08
C GLN A 398 -40.43 -0.06 21.10
N LEU A 399 -39.64 1.00 21.29
CA LEU A 399 -40.12 2.38 21.15
C LEU A 399 -40.44 2.71 19.69
N GLU A 400 -39.62 2.29 18.73
CA GLU A 400 -39.86 2.60 17.30
C GLU A 400 -41.11 1.91 16.72
N ILE A 401 -41.60 0.81 17.29
CA ILE A 401 -42.78 0.08 16.77
C ILE A 401 -44.05 0.94 16.77
N GLU A 402 -44.37 1.62 17.88
CA GLU A 402 -45.59 2.43 17.98
C GLU A 402 -45.52 3.64 17.02
N ASP A 403 -44.37 4.30 16.96
CA ASP A 403 -44.17 5.45 16.09
C ASP A 403 -44.13 5.10 14.59
N VAL A 404 -43.60 3.93 14.22
CA VAL A 404 -43.68 3.42 12.83
C VAL A 404 -45.12 3.11 12.45
N ALA A 405 -45.92 2.47 13.32
CA ALA A 405 -47.35 2.26 13.08
C ALA A 405 -48.11 3.61 12.93
N ASN A 406 -47.75 4.62 13.73
CA ASN A 406 -48.27 5.98 13.59
C ASN A 406 -47.88 6.63 12.25
N LEU A 407 -46.64 6.46 11.78
CA LEU A 407 -46.20 6.93 10.46
C LEU A 407 -46.91 6.21 9.31
N GLU A 408 -47.01 4.88 9.34
CA GLU A 408 -47.69 4.09 8.31
C GLU A 408 -49.16 4.54 8.17
N LYS A 409 -49.88 4.69 9.29
CA LYS A 409 -51.25 5.22 9.30
C LYS A 409 -51.33 6.68 8.80
N ALA A 410 -50.36 7.53 9.16
CA ALA A 410 -50.31 8.90 8.66
C ALA A 410 -50.08 8.95 7.14
N ARG A 411 -49.21 8.10 6.59
CA ARG A 411 -48.99 7.93 5.15
C ARG A 411 -50.24 7.44 4.42
N THR A 412 -51.00 6.51 5.00
CA THR A 412 -52.30 6.06 4.45
C THR A 412 -53.32 7.21 4.39
N LEU A 413 -53.40 8.05 5.43
CA LEU A 413 -54.25 9.25 5.40
C LEU A 413 -53.80 10.21 4.29
N ALA A 414 -52.52 10.57 4.26
CA ALA A 414 -51.98 11.50 3.27
C ALA A 414 -52.16 11.03 1.81
N SER A 415 -52.16 9.71 1.55
CA SER A 415 -52.32 9.16 0.20
C SER A 415 -53.64 9.48 -0.50
N GLN A 416 -54.65 9.98 0.23
CA GLN A 416 -55.92 10.46 -0.33
C GLN A 416 -55.82 11.89 -0.90
N GLY A 417 -54.77 12.64 -0.57
CA GLY A 417 -54.41 13.91 -1.21
C GLY A 417 -55.33 15.11 -0.92
N THR A 418 -56.42 14.97 -0.16
CA THR A 418 -57.25 16.14 0.20
C THR A 418 -56.62 16.93 1.35
N VAL A 419 -56.95 18.23 1.43
CA VAL A 419 -56.52 19.10 2.54
C VAL A 419 -57.00 18.55 3.91
N SER A 420 -58.14 17.86 3.95
CA SER A 420 -58.62 17.20 5.18
C SER A 420 -57.68 16.05 5.58
N ASP A 421 -57.34 15.18 4.65
CA ASP A 421 -56.60 13.95 4.94
C ASP A 421 -55.11 14.22 5.16
N LEU A 422 -54.55 15.23 4.48
CA LEU A 422 -53.22 15.76 4.75
C LEU A 422 -53.13 16.37 6.16
N ASN A 423 -54.16 17.10 6.60
CA ASN A 423 -54.22 17.60 7.99
C ASN A 423 -54.42 16.45 9.01
N ALA A 424 -55.18 15.41 8.68
CA ALA A 424 -55.32 14.21 9.50
C ALA A 424 -54.00 13.41 9.61
N ALA A 425 -53.25 13.28 8.51
CA ALA A 425 -51.92 12.69 8.47
C ALA A 425 -50.93 13.48 9.36
N ILE A 426 -50.93 14.81 9.24
CA ILE A 426 -50.15 15.70 10.11
C ILE A 426 -50.55 15.50 11.57
N ALA A 427 -51.85 15.37 11.89
CA ALA A 427 -52.31 15.14 13.25
C ALA A 427 -51.86 13.77 13.81
N GLN A 428 -51.91 12.70 13.01
CA GLN A 428 -51.44 11.38 13.38
C GLN A 428 -49.91 11.37 13.62
N ALA A 429 -49.12 12.02 12.75
CA ALA A 429 -47.67 12.11 12.92
C ALA A 429 -47.23 13.05 14.06
N ARG A 430 -48.09 13.93 14.57
CA ARG A 430 -47.82 14.73 15.79
C ARG A 430 -47.85 13.93 17.08
N LEU A 431 -48.39 12.71 17.07
CA LEU A 431 -48.36 11.82 18.25
C LEU A 431 -46.92 11.39 18.58
N ILE A 432 -46.04 11.36 17.57
CA ILE A 432 -44.64 10.93 17.65
C ILE A 432 -43.80 12.01 18.36
N PRO A 433 -43.22 11.74 19.55
CA PRO A 433 -42.46 12.74 20.30
C PRO A 433 -41.20 13.22 19.55
N ALA A 434 -40.86 14.51 19.69
CA ALA A 434 -39.72 15.10 18.98
C ALA A 434 -38.34 14.52 19.37
N ASN A 435 -38.26 13.87 20.55
CA ASN A 435 -37.10 13.14 21.08
C ASN A 435 -37.12 11.62 20.77
N ASN A 436 -38.19 11.10 20.16
CA ASN A 436 -38.27 9.71 19.72
C ASN A 436 -37.31 9.46 18.53
N PRO A 437 -36.76 8.25 18.34
CA PRO A 437 -35.92 7.94 17.18
C PRO A 437 -36.56 8.21 15.80
N ARG A 438 -37.91 8.17 15.70
CA ARG A 438 -38.70 8.50 14.50
C ARG A 438 -39.16 9.96 14.44
N GLY A 439 -38.90 10.75 15.48
CA GLY A 439 -39.32 12.16 15.58
C GLY A 439 -38.66 13.11 14.57
N SER A 440 -37.62 12.69 13.84
CA SER A 440 -37.07 13.41 12.67
C SER A 440 -37.84 13.09 11.39
N GLU A 441 -38.13 11.82 11.14
CA GLU A 441 -38.92 11.28 10.02
C GLU A 441 -40.33 11.90 10.03
N ALA A 442 -41.01 11.84 11.18
CA ALA A 442 -42.32 12.46 11.38
C ALA A 442 -42.35 13.96 11.07
N ARG A 443 -41.32 14.71 11.48
CA ARG A 443 -41.20 16.15 11.17
C ARG A 443 -40.96 16.43 9.69
N GLN A 444 -40.25 15.57 8.98
CA GLN A 444 -40.03 15.71 7.54
C GLN A 444 -41.34 15.48 6.76
N GLU A 445 -42.10 14.44 7.11
CA GLU A 445 -43.38 14.13 6.45
C GLU A 445 -44.46 15.18 6.78
N MET A 446 -44.58 15.60 8.05
CA MET A 446 -45.40 16.75 8.43
C MET A 446 -45.01 18.06 7.73
N GLY A 447 -43.76 18.20 7.29
CA GLY A 447 -43.29 19.31 6.47
C GLY A 447 -43.84 19.24 5.05
N ARG A 448 -43.74 18.06 4.43
CA ARG A 448 -44.22 17.79 3.06
C ARG A 448 -45.75 17.94 2.94
N TRP A 449 -46.52 17.24 3.78
CA TRP A 449 -47.99 17.27 3.72
C TRP A 449 -48.56 18.67 4.00
N ARG A 450 -47.87 19.48 4.82
CA ARG A 450 -48.25 20.89 5.00
C ARG A 450 -48.04 21.68 3.71
N ALA A 451 -46.86 21.60 3.09
CA ALA A 451 -46.59 22.31 1.84
C ALA A 451 -47.52 21.88 0.71
N GLU A 452 -47.93 20.61 0.68
CA GLU A 452 -48.92 20.06 -0.23
C GLU A 452 -50.33 20.63 0.01
N ALA A 453 -50.81 20.62 1.27
CA ALA A 453 -52.09 21.22 1.64
C ALA A 453 -52.12 22.74 1.37
N GLU A 454 -51.05 23.47 1.73
CA GLU A 454 -50.87 24.88 1.41
C GLU A 454 -50.91 25.13 -0.11
N THR A 455 -50.32 24.24 -0.91
CA THR A 455 -50.35 24.32 -2.38
C THR A 455 -51.77 24.14 -2.92
N ILE A 456 -52.54 23.18 -2.41
CA ILE A 456 -53.94 22.95 -2.82
C ILE A 456 -54.82 24.15 -2.45
N GLU A 457 -54.61 24.74 -1.26
CA GLU A 457 -55.33 25.94 -0.80
C GLU A 457 -54.96 27.21 -1.58
N ASP A 458 -53.68 27.42 -1.90
CA ASP A 458 -53.19 28.66 -2.54
C ASP A 458 -53.33 28.67 -4.07
N LYS A 459 -53.28 27.49 -4.72
CA LYS A 459 -53.29 27.36 -6.19
C LYS A 459 -54.47 28.07 -6.88
N PRO A 460 -55.71 28.03 -6.36
CA PRO A 460 -56.84 28.76 -6.96
C PRO A 460 -56.66 30.28 -7.00
N TYR A 461 -55.94 30.89 -6.04
CA TYR A 461 -55.62 32.32 -6.08
C TYR A 461 -54.59 32.62 -7.17
N LEU A 462 -53.56 31.78 -7.29
CA LEU A 462 -52.51 31.95 -8.30
C LEU A 462 -53.05 31.75 -9.73
N GLU A 463 -53.96 30.80 -9.92
CA GLU A 463 -54.65 30.54 -11.19
C GLU A 463 -55.60 31.68 -11.57
N ARG A 464 -56.41 32.20 -10.64
CA ARG A 464 -57.27 33.37 -10.90
C ARG A 464 -56.44 34.61 -11.21
N ALA A 465 -55.36 34.85 -10.47
CA ALA A 465 -54.45 35.97 -10.73
C ALA A 465 -53.85 35.90 -12.14
N GLU A 466 -53.45 34.71 -12.59
CA GLU A 466 -52.92 34.49 -13.94
C GLU A 466 -53.99 34.70 -15.02
N GLN A 467 -55.19 34.18 -14.84
CA GLN A 467 -56.34 34.39 -15.74
C GLN A 467 -56.70 35.87 -15.89
N ILE A 468 -56.76 36.62 -14.77
CA ILE A 468 -56.98 38.06 -14.78
C ILE A 468 -55.88 38.77 -15.58
N SER A 469 -54.62 38.35 -15.42
CA SER A 469 -53.47 39.01 -16.05
C SER A 469 -53.42 38.93 -17.58
N PHE A 470 -54.21 38.05 -18.23
CA PHE A 470 -54.21 37.87 -19.68
C PHE A 470 -54.74 39.07 -20.49
N ILE A 471 -55.43 40.02 -19.86
CA ILE A 471 -55.90 41.26 -20.52
C ILE A 471 -54.74 42.26 -20.70
N GLU A 472 -53.68 42.13 -19.91
CA GLU A 472 -52.44 42.93 -19.92
C GLU A 472 -52.59 44.45 -19.73
N ASP A 473 -53.78 44.96 -19.41
CA ASP A 473 -53.98 46.38 -19.06
C ASP A 473 -53.57 46.69 -17.60
N VAL A 474 -53.45 47.98 -17.27
CA VAL A 474 -53.02 48.41 -15.92
C VAL A 474 -53.96 47.93 -14.82
N ASN A 475 -55.28 47.91 -15.04
CA ASN A 475 -56.25 47.53 -14.01
C ASN A 475 -56.28 46.02 -13.79
N SER A 476 -56.29 45.21 -14.87
CA SER A 476 -56.20 43.75 -14.75
C SER A 476 -54.87 43.31 -14.13
N LEU A 477 -53.74 43.89 -14.53
CA LEU A 477 -52.44 43.58 -13.91
C LEU A 477 -52.39 43.98 -12.43
N GLN A 478 -53.04 45.07 -12.02
CA GLN A 478 -53.18 45.43 -10.60
C GLN A 478 -54.08 44.43 -9.83
N ALA A 479 -55.20 44.01 -10.42
CA ALA A 479 -56.09 43.01 -9.83
C ALA A 479 -55.40 41.64 -9.71
N ALA A 480 -54.61 41.23 -10.70
CA ALA A 480 -53.78 40.03 -10.66
C ALA A 480 -52.73 40.09 -9.54
N ILE A 481 -52.07 41.25 -9.35
CA ILE A 481 -51.15 41.47 -8.22
C ILE A 481 -51.89 41.35 -6.88
N ALA A 482 -53.08 41.94 -6.76
CA ALA A 482 -53.88 41.86 -5.53
C ALA A 482 -54.31 40.42 -5.21
N GLU A 483 -54.77 39.66 -6.20
CA GLU A 483 -55.20 38.26 -6.04
C GLU A 483 -54.02 37.35 -5.66
N ALA A 484 -52.87 37.47 -6.35
CA ALA A 484 -51.67 36.71 -5.97
C ALA A 484 -51.07 37.15 -4.61
N SER A 485 -51.38 38.36 -4.14
CA SER A 485 -50.91 38.84 -2.82
C SER A 485 -51.64 38.21 -1.62
N GLN A 486 -52.75 37.49 -1.85
CA GLN A 486 -53.42 36.69 -0.83
C GLN A 486 -52.53 35.54 -0.31
N ILE A 487 -51.63 35.04 -1.16
CA ILE A 487 -50.65 34.01 -0.83
C ILE A 487 -49.59 34.63 0.08
N ARG A 488 -49.61 34.24 1.36
CA ARG A 488 -48.83 34.88 2.43
C ARG A 488 -47.38 34.40 2.48
N ASN A 489 -46.48 35.24 2.98
CA ASN A 489 -45.09 34.86 3.24
C ASN A 489 -45.02 33.61 4.15
N GLY A 490 -44.15 32.68 3.80
CA GLY A 490 -44.00 31.38 4.47
C GLY A 490 -44.82 30.23 3.87
N ARG A 491 -45.82 30.51 3.03
CA ARG A 491 -46.61 29.47 2.32
C ARG A 491 -45.86 28.88 1.13
N ALA A 492 -46.14 27.61 0.81
CA ALA A 492 -45.53 26.87 -0.30
C ALA A 492 -45.46 27.63 -1.64
N LEU A 493 -46.56 28.27 -2.08
CA LEU A 493 -46.61 28.97 -3.38
C LEU A 493 -46.12 30.43 -3.34
N TYR A 494 -45.76 30.97 -2.18
CA TYR A 494 -45.31 32.37 -2.03
C TYR A 494 -44.13 32.76 -2.94
N PRO A 495 -43.07 31.92 -3.12
CA PRO A 495 -41.98 32.26 -4.03
C PRO A 495 -42.45 32.43 -5.48
N GLU A 496 -43.48 31.70 -5.91
CA GLU A 496 -44.05 31.85 -7.25
C GLU A 496 -44.96 33.06 -7.37
N ALA A 497 -45.86 33.28 -6.41
CA ALA A 497 -46.68 34.48 -6.35
C ALA A 497 -45.82 35.75 -6.45
N ARG A 498 -44.69 35.79 -5.71
CA ARG A 498 -43.73 36.90 -5.78
C ARG A 498 -42.93 36.97 -7.08
N ARG A 499 -42.81 35.89 -7.86
CA ARG A 499 -42.32 35.95 -9.26
C ARG A 499 -43.36 36.62 -10.16
N LYS A 500 -44.61 36.13 -10.17
CA LYS A 500 -45.68 36.67 -11.06
C LYS A 500 -45.97 38.14 -10.76
N ILE A 501 -46.07 38.52 -9.47
CA ILE A 501 -46.23 39.91 -9.03
C ILE A 501 -45.12 40.83 -9.56
N ARG A 502 -43.84 40.42 -9.55
CA ARG A 502 -42.75 41.23 -10.13
C ARG A 502 -42.90 41.38 -11.64
N THR A 503 -43.25 40.32 -12.36
CA THR A 503 -43.49 40.36 -13.81
C THR A 503 -44.62 41.31 -14.17
N TRP A 504 -45.77 41.23 -13.49
CA TRP A 504 -46.92 42.12 -13.73
C TRP A 504 -46.61 43.57 -13.32
N THR A 505 -45.86 43.79 -12.24
CA THR A 505 -45.38 45.12 -11.85
C THR A 505 -44.50 45.74 -12.94
N ALA A 506 -43.59 44.95 -13.54
CA ALA A 506 -42.76 45.42 -14.64
C ALA A 506 -43.57 45.70 -15.93
N LYS A 507 -44.63 44.91 -16.22
CA LYS A 507 -45.57 45.22 -17.32
C LYS A 507 -46.29 46.55 -17.10
N ILE A 508 -46.87 46.77 -15.92
CA ILE A 508 -47.53 48.04 -15.54
C ILE A 508 -46.55 49.21 -15.70
N GLN A 509 -45.32 49.07 -15.21
CA GLN A 509 -44.30 50.11 -15.35
C GLN A 509 -43.98 50.41 -16.80
N ARG A 510 -43.79 49.40 -17.67
CA ARG A 510 -43.62 49.64 -19.11
C ARG A 510 -44.81 50.39 -19.72
N ILE A 511 -46.04 49.95 -19.48
CA ILE A 511 -47.24 50.57 -20.03
C ILE A 511 -47.37 52.05 -19.60
N GLN A 512 -46.98 52.37 -18.37
CA GLN A 512 -46.98 53.74 -17.84
C GLN A 512 -45.82 54.60 -18.37
N ASP A 513 -44.62 54.03 -18.52
CA ASP A 513 -43.39 54.77 -18.82
C ASP A 513 -43.14 54.93 -20.33
N GLN A 514 -43.65 54.00 -21.15
CA GLN A 514 -43.41 53.94 -22.60
C GLN A 514 -43.78 55.23 -23.35
N PRO A 515 -44.95 55.87 -23.13
CA PRO A 515 -45.31 57.08 -23.86
C PRO A 515 -44.33 58.23 -23.64
N TYR A 516 -43.76 58.34 -22.43
CA TYR A 516 -42.77 59.37 -22.10
C TYR A 516 -41.40 59.07 -22.73
N LEU A 517 -41.01 57.80 -22.81
CA LEU A 517 -39.77 57.40 -23.48
C LEU A 517 -39.86 57.60 -25.00
N ASP A 518 -41.01 57.30 -25.60
CA ASP A 518 -41.23 57.51 -27.03
C ASP A 518 -41.40 59.00 -27.37
N GLN A 519 -41.99 59.80 -26.47
CA GLN A 519 -41.94 61.27 -26.57
C GLN A 519 -40.49 61.79 -26.54
N ALA A 520 -39.64 61.29 -25.62
CA ALA A 520 -38.22 61.66 -25.58
C ALA A 520 -37.49 61.28 -26.88
N ARG A 521 -37.76 60.09 -27.44
CA ARG A 521 -37.24 59.64 -28.74
C ARG A 521 -37.71 60.53 -29.90
N GLN A 522 -38.95 61.01 -29.87
CA GLN A 522 -39.48 61.94 -30.87
C GLN A 522 -38.84 63.34 -30.76
N ILE A 523 -38.53 63.81 -29.55
CA ILE A 523 -37.77 65.05 -29.35
C ILE A 523 -36.31 64.89 -29.85
N ALA A 524 -35.71 63.70 -29.69
CA ALA A 524 -34.38 63.42 -30.25
C ALA A 524 -34.39 63.43 -31.79
N SER A 525 -35.43 62.87 -32.43
CA SER A 525 -35.50 62.77 -33.89
C SER A 525 -35.80 64.09 -34.60
N THR A 526 -36.42 65.07 -33.93
CA THR A 526 -36.49 66.47 -34.42
C THR A 526 -35.16 67.23 -34.25
N GLY A 527 -34.17 66.64 -33.57
CA GLY A 527 -32.81 67.13 -33.46
C GLY A 527 -32.45 67.76 -32.11
N ASP A 528 -33.42 68.03 -31.23
CA ASP A 528 -33.20 68.56 -29.88
C ASP A 528 -32.81 67.44 -28.89
N LEU A 529 -31.58 66.97 -29.05
CA LEU A 529 -30.98 65.96 -28.17
C LEU A 529 -30.92 66.41 -26.70
N ALA A 530 -30.86 67.72 -26.41
CA ALA A 530 -30.74 68.24 -25.05
C ALA A 530 -32.06 68.10 -24.27
N SER A 531 -33.18 68.49 -24.88
CA SER A 531 -34.50 68.27 -24.30
C SER A 531 -34.87 66.79 -24.25
N ALA A 532 -34.45 65.99 -25.24
CA ALA A 532 -34.66 64.54 -25.26
C ALA A 532 -33.97 63.84 -24.08
N ILE A 533 -32.69 64.13 -23.84
CA ILE A 533 -31.93 63.63 -22.68
C ILE A 533 -32.68 63.97 -21.38
N LYS A 534 -33.05 65.23 -21.19
CA LYS A 534 -33.76 65.70 -19.99
C LYS A 534 -35.11 65.01 -19.77
N ALA A 535 -35.83 64.69 -20.85
CA ALA A 535 -37.11 63.97 -20.78
C ALA A 535 -36.91 62.50 -20.39
N ALA A 536 -35.96 61.79 -21.01
CA ALA A 536 -35.67 60.40 -20.68
C ALA A 536 -34.99 60.22 -19.30
N GLU A 537 -34.25 61.22 -18.81
CA GLU A 537 -33.56 61.17 -17.51
C GLU A 537 -34.51 60.85 -16.35
N GLN A 538 -35.75 61.36 -16.40
CA GLN A 538 -36.79 61.05 -15.40
C GLN A 538 -37.11 59.55 -15.31
N ILE A 539 -37.04 58.84 -16.44
CA ILE A 539 -37.30 57.40 -16.53
C ILE A 539 -36.04 56.62 -16.14
N ALA A 540 -34.86 57.07 -16.59
CA ALA A 540 -33.58 56.44 -16.26
C ALA A 540 -33.29 56.45 -14.74
N SER A 541 -33.55 57.57 -14.05
CA SER A 541 -33.36 57.66 -12.59
C SER A 541 -34.41 56.93 -11.75
N SER A 542 -35.49 56.43 -12.36
CA SER A 542 -36.65 55.89 -11.62
C SER A 542 -36.46 54.48 -11.05
N GLY A 543 -35.50 53.71 -11.56
CA GLY A 543 -35.34 52.28 -11.26
C GLY A 543 -36.49 51.38 -11.76
N ARG A 544 -37.44 51.92 -12.54
CA ARG A 544 -38.58 51.19 -13.12
C ARG A 544 -38.17 50.39 -14.37
N ALA A 545 -39.09 49.59 -14.90
CA ALA A 545 -38.84 48.64 -15.98
C ALA A 545 -38.16 49.21 -17.25
N LEU A 546 -38.39 50.48 -17.60
CA LEU A 546 -37.75 51.13 -18.76
C LEU A 546 -36.46 51.91 -18.43
N SER A 547 -36.01 51.93 -17.17
CA SER A 547 -34.84 52.73 -16.75
C SER A 547 -33.57 52.46 -17.56
N GLY A 548 -33.25 51.18 -17.82
CA GLY A 548 -32.11 50.80 -18.67
C GLY A 548 -32.29 51.16 -20.15
N GLU A 549 -33.52 51.08 -20.67
CA GLU A 549 -33.85 51.43 -22.06
C GLU A 549 -33.79 52.96 -22.29
N ALA A 550 -34.20 53.73 -21.28
CA ALA A 550 -34.03 55.18 -21.22
C ALA A 550 -32.56 55.58 -21.10
N GLN A 551 -31.79 54.93 -20.22
CA GLN A 551 -30.35 55.19 -20.06
C GLN A 551 -29.55 54.93 -21.34
N ALA A 552 -29.82 53.81 -22.03
CA ALA A 552 -29.20 53.51 -23.32
C ALA A 552 -29.54 54.56 -24.40
N SER A 553 -30.77 55.09 -24.39
CA SER A 553 -31.19 56.17 -25.31
C SER A 553 -30.45 57.48 -24.99
N ILE A 554 -30.34 57.83 -23.70
CA ILE A 554 -29.61 59.01 -23.21
C ILE A 554 -28.13 58.98 -23.62
N ASP A 555 -27.46 57.83 -23.47
CA ASP A 555 -26.02 57.75 -23.73
C ASP A 555 -25.67 57.81 -25.22
N ASP A 556 -26.55 57.30 -26.11
CA ASP A 556 -26.44 57.57 -27.56
C ASP A 556 -26.57 59.07 -27.86
N TRP A 557 -27.61 59.73 -27.34
CA TRP A 557 -27.85 61.15 -27.57
C TRP A 557 -26.71 62.02 -27.01
N ARG A 558 -26.16 61.69 -25.83
CA ARG A 558 -24.96 62.32 -25.27
C ARG A 558 -23.74 62.10 -26.18
N GLY A 559 -23.61 60.93 -26.80
CA GLY A 559 -22.62 60.65 -27.84
C GLY A 559 -22.78 61.55 -29.08
N GLN A 560 -24.01 61.68 -29.59
CA GLN A 560 -24.35 62.54 -30.72
C GLN A 560 -24.09 64.03 -30.43
N VAL A 561 -24.42 64.53 -29.22
CA VAL A 561 -24.12 65.92 -28.82
C VAL A 561 -22.62 66.18 -28.83
N ARG A 562 -21.80 65.30 -28.22
CA ARG A 562 -20.34 65.40 -28.24
C ARG A 562 -19.78 65.37 -29.67
N ALA A 563 -20.35 64.55 -30.55
CA ALA A 563 -19.96 64.49 -31.95
C ALA A 563 -20.21 65.82 -32.69
N ARG A 564 -21.39 66.43 -32.50
CA ARG A 564 -21.72 67.76 -33.05
C ARG A 564 -20.79 68.85 -32.50
N GLU A 565 -20.47 68.80 -31.21
CA GLU A 565 -19.58 69.79 -30.56
C GLU A 565 -18.13 69.66 -31.03
N ASN A 566 -17.59 68.43 -31.08
CA ASN A 566 -16.25 68.15 -31.60
C ASN A 566 -16.09 68.64 -33.05
N TRP A 567 -17.08 68.36 -33.91
CA TRP A 567 -17.08 68.81 -35.30
C TRP A 567 -17.14 70.34 -35.43
N ARG A 568 -17.97 71.01 -34.63
CA ARG A 568 -18.02 72.48 -34.58
C ARG A 568 -16.67 73.07 -34.19
N LYS A 569 -16.06 72.58 -33.09
CA LYS A 569 -14.75 73.05 -32.62
C LYS A 569 -13.64 72.79 -33.65
N ALA A 570 -13.62 71.61 -34.28
CA ALA A 570 -12.67 71.29 -35.34
C ALA A 570 -12.72 72.32 -36.48
N ARG A 571 -13.93 72.64 -36.97
CA ARG A 571 -14.12 73.67 -38.00
C ARG A 571 -13.70 75.06 -37.55
N GLU A 572 -13.96 75.43 -36.31
CA GLU A 572 -13.59 76.75 -35.76
C GLU A 572 -12.07 76.90 -35.61
N VAL A 573 -11.38 75.87 -35.12
CA VAL A 573 -9.91 75.87 -34.98
C VAL A 573 -9.23 75.89 -36.36
N ALA A 574 -9.76 75.14 -37.34
CA ALA A 574 -9.20 75.10 -38.70
C ALA A 574 -9.17 76.47 -39.41
N LEU A 575 -10.03 77.43 -39.02
CA LEU A 575 -10.06 78.78 -39.61
C LEU A 575 -8.77 79.57 -39.39
N ALA A 576 -7.92 79.21 -38.42
CA ALA A 576 -6.64 79.86 -38.20
C ALA A 576 -5.59 79.53 -39.29
N GLY A 577 -5.76 78.41 -40.01
CA GLY A 577 -4.90 78.02 -41.13
C GLY A 577 -3.44 77.67 -40.80
N THR A 578 -3.01 77.78 -39.54
CA THR A 578 -1.64 77.41 -39.13
C THR A 578 -1.47 75.90 -38.98
N PRO A 579 -0.24 75.35 -39.08
CA PRO A 579 0.02 73.92 -38.90
C PRO A 579 -0.54 73.34 -37.60
N GLU A 580 -0.36 74.04 -36.50
CA GLU A 580 -0.79 73.61 -35.17
C GLU A 580 -2.31 73.49 -35.13
N ALA A 581 -3.00 74.53 -35.59
CA ALA A 581 -4.45 74.60 -35.61
C ALA A 581 -5.08 73.59 -36.58
N LEU A 582 -4.50 73.38 -37.77
CA LEU A 582 -4.96 72.33 -38.68
C LEU A 582 -4.77 70.93 -38.06
N SER A 583 -3.67 70.69 -37.35
CA SER A 583 -3.43 69.42 -36.65
C SER A 583 -4.38 69.19 -35.47
N GLU A 584 -4.72 70.24 -34.70
CA GLU A 584 -5.72 70.16 -33.62
C GLU A 584 -7.13 69.96 -34.19
N ALA A 585 -7.48 70.67 -35.26
CA ALA A 585 -8.75 70.52 -35.96
C ALA A 585 -8.96 69.08 -36.44
N ILE A 586 -7.94 68.47 -37.04
CA ILE A 586 -7.92 67.04 -37.42
C ILE A 586 -8.13 66.14 -36.20
N GLN A 587 -7.44 66.39 -35.08
CA GLN A 587 -7.60 65.59 -33.86
C GLN A 587 -9.00 65.74 -33.21
N LEU A 588 -9.61 66.92 -33.29
CA LEU A 588 -10.98 67.15 -32.82
C LEU A 588 -12.01 66.49 -33.75
N ALA A 589 -11.79 66.57 -35.06
CA ALA A 589 -12.61 65.94 -36.08
C ALA A 589 -12.60 64.41 -35.97
N ASP A 590 -11.45 63.78 -35.71
CA ASP A 590 -11.39 62.32 -35.60
C ASP A 590 -12.05 61.77 -34.31
N ARG A 591 -12.26 62.62 -33.29
CA ARG A 591 -13.09 62.29 -32.11
C ARG A 591 -14.60 62.21 -32.43
N VAL A 592 -15.02 62.44 -33.66
CA VAL A 592 -16.39 62.13 -34.13
C VAL A 592 -16.50 60.62 -34.37
N PRO A 593 -17.46 59.90 -33.74
CA PRO A 593 -17.60 58.46 -33.90
C PRO A 593 -17.77 58.05 -35.38
N SER A 594 -17.14 56.96 -35.79
CA SER A 594 -17.15 56.46 -37.18
C SER A 594 -18.54 56.12 -37.73
N ARG A 595 -19.52 55.87 -36.85
CA ARG A 595 -20.94 55.63 -37.18
C ARG A 595 -21.80 56.90 -37.21
N SER A 596 -21.24 58.08 -36.91
CA SER A 596 -21.98 59.33 -36.96
C SER A 596 -22.22 59.77 -38.40
N LEU A 597 -23.43 60.23 -38.74
CA LEU A 597 -23.74 60.80 -40.05
C LEU A 597 -22.85 61.99 -40.42
N LEU A 598 -22.31 62.69 -39.41
CA LEU A 598 -21.32 63.76 -39.59
C LEU A 598 -20.03 63.30 -40.28
N ARG A 599 -19.71 62.00 -40.31
CA ARG A 599 -18.51 61.48 -40.99
C ARG A 599 -18.50 61.73 -42.49
N ASN A 600 -19.65 61.99 -43.10
CA ASN A 600 -19.76 62.45 -44.49
C ASN A 600 -19.14 63.84 -44.71
N ASP A 601 -19.23 64.75 -43.73
CA ASP A 601 -18.65 66.10 -43.81
C ASP A 601 -17.23 66.14 -43.21
N VAL A 602 -17.03 65.38 -42.12
CA VAL A 602 -15.80 65.34 -41.32
C VAL A 602 -14.64 64.73 -42.10
N ASN A 603 -14.85 63.63 -42.83
CA ASN A 603 -13.75 62.94 -43.51
C ASN A 603 -13.15 63.78 -44.66
N PRO A 604 -13.95 64.37 -45.59
CA PRO A 604 -13.41 65.27 -46.61
C PRO A 604 -12.68 66.50 -46.04
N ALA A 605 -13.12 67.01 -44.89
CA ALA A 605 -12.44 68.12 -44.22
C ALA A 605 -11.11 67.70 -43.58
N ILE A 606 -11.04 66.51 -42.96
CA ILE A 606 -9.76 65.94 -42.52
C ILE A 606 -8.81 65.81 -43.70
N ASP A 607 -9.26 65.29 -44.85
CA ASP A 607 -8.44 65.18 -46.07
C ASP A 607 -7.97 66.55 -46.57
N GLN A 608 -8.86 67.54 -46.63
CA GLN A 608 -8.51 68.91 -47.06
C GLN A 608 -7.48 69.57 -46.12
N TRP A 609 -7.68 69.51 -44.80
CA TRP A 609 -6.75 70.08 -43.82
C TRP A 609 -5.40 69.33 -43.81
N SER A 610 -5.42 68.03 -44.08
CA SER A 610 -4.23 67.20 -44.23
C SER A 610 -3.43 67.56 -45.49
N GLN A 611 -4.11 67.91 -46.59
CA GLN A 611 -3.47 68.41 -47.79
C GLN A 611 -2.91 69.83 -47.58
N GLN A 612 -3.65 70.72 -46.91
CA GLN A 612 -3.17 72.06 -46.55
C GLN A 612 -1.91 72.00 -45.66
N LEU A 613 -1.84 71.08 -44.69
CA LEU A 613 -0.63 70.81 -43.91
C LEU A 613 0.57 70.44 -44.80
N LEU A 614 0.37 69.56 -45.78
CA LEU A 614 1.43 69.15 -46.71
C LEU A 614 1.89 70.31 -47.61
N ASP A 615 0.97 71.17 -48.07
CA ASP A 615 1.32 72.28 -48.95
C ASP A 615 1.97 73.46 -48.20
N ILE A 616 1.60 73.69 -46.93
CA ILE A 616 2.35 74.60 -46.03
C ILE A 616 3.75 74.05 -45.77
N ALA A 617 3.89 72.75 -45.47
CA ALA A 617 5.20 72.11 -45.31
C ALA A 617 6.08 72.27 -46.56
N ARG A 618 5.49 72.15 -47.75
CA ARG A 618 6.18 72.35 -49.03
C ARG A 618 6.67 73.79 -49.19
N SER A 619 5.80 74.77 -49.02
CA SER A 619 6.17 76.19 -49.12
C SER A 619 7.26 76.57 -48.11
N LEU A 620 7.19 76.07 -46.88
CA LEU A 620 8.24 76.36 -45.88
C LEU A 620 9.58 75.70 -46.24
N SER A 621 9.55 74.49 -46.82
CA SER A 621 10.76 73.74 -47.20
C SER A 621 11.66 74.43 -48.23
N GLU A 622 11.15 75.42 -48.96
CA GLU A 622 11.95 76.27 -49.86
C GLU A 622 12.96 77.16 -49.09
N SER A 623 12.75 77.33 -47.78
CA SER A 623 13.59 78.14 -46.88
C SER A 623 14.13 77.36 -45.67
N ASP A 624 13.34 76.45 -45.10
CA ASP A 624 13.75 75.55 -44.02
C ASP A 624 13.15 74.15 -44.22
N ILE A 625 13.97 73.26 -44.78
CA ILE A 625 13.62 71.85 -45.04
C ILE A 625 13.32 71.10 -43.73
N VAL A 626 13.96 71.47 -42.61
CA VAL A 626 13.78 70.79 -41.31
C VAL A 626 12.40 71.12 -40.74
N GLN A 627 12.00 72.40 -40.73
CA GLN A 627 10.64 72.79 -40.31
C GLN A 627 9.57 72.24 -41.27
N GLY A 628 9.83 72.21 -42.58
CA GLY A 628 8.96 71.54 -43.56
C GLY A 628 8.75 70.05 -43.23
N ILE A 629 9.81 69.32 -42.88
CA ILE A 629 9.72 67.92 -42.42
C ILE A 629 8.84 67.78 -41.18
N GLU A 630 8.96 68.67 -40.19
CA GLU A 630 8.14 68.60 -38.96
C GLU A 630 6.66 68.86 -39.23
N ILE A 631 6.31 69.88 -40.03
CA ILE A 631 4.91 70.15 -40.41
C ILE A 631 4.32 68.96 -41.18
N ALA A 632 5.05 68.38 -42.13
CA ALA A 632 4.58 67.22 -42.88
C ALA A 632 4.37 65.96 -42.01
N LYS A 633 4.95 65.87 -40.81
CA LYS A 633 4.65 64.76 -39.87
C LYS A 633 3.27 64.87 -39.23
N LEU A 634 2.70 66.07 -39.17
CA LEU A 634 1.38 66.34 -38.58
C LEU A 634 0.22 65.77 -39.44
N VAL A 635 0.51 65.44 -40.70
CA VAL A 635 -0.45 64.79 -41.62
C VAL A 635 -0.85 63.40 -41.07
N PRO A 636 -2.14 63.14 -40.82
CA PRO A 636 -2.62 61.94 -40.13
C PRO A 636 -2.66 60.72 -41.05
N GLN A 637 -2.44 59.53 -40.48
CA GLN A 637 -2.42 58.24 -41.20
C GLN A 637 -3.70 57.91 -41.98
N GLY A 638 -4.85 58.42 -41.54
CA GLY A 638 -6.16 58.18 -42.16
C GLY A 638 -6.51 59.11 -43.32
N SER A 639 -5.62 60.02 -43.73
CA SER A 639 -5.87 61.00 -44.79
C SER A 639 -5.28 60.63 -46.15
N ALA A 640 -5.91 61.10 -47.22
CA ALA A 640 -5.44 60.97 -48.59
C ALA A 640 -4.04 61.59 -48.82
N ALA A 641 -3.72 62.68 -48.11
CA ALA A 641 -2.43 63.37 -48.21
C ALA A 641 -1.26 62.60 -47.56
N TYR A 642 -1.53 61.58 -46.74
CA TYR A 642 -0.52 60.93 -45.90
C TYR A 642 0.62 60.25 -46.68
N SER A 643 0.29 59.56 -47.78
CA SER A 643 1.29 58.89 -48.63
C SER A 643 2.26 59.88 -49.24
N ALA A 644 1.72 60.94 -49.86
CA ALA A 644 2.48 62.04 -50.44
C ALA A 644 3.33 62.78 -49.39
N ALA A 645 2.79 63.01 -48.19
CA ALA A 645 3.55 63.62 -47.10
C ALA A 645 4.73 62.76 -46.63
N ARG A 646 4.54 61.44 -46.52
CA ARG A 646 5.63 60.52 -46.17
C ARG A 646 6.68 60.39 -47.27
N GLU A 647 6.30 60.50 -48.53
CA GLU A 647 7.23 60.55 -49.65
C GLU A 647 8.04 61.85 -49.67
N GLN A 648 7.37 63.00 -49.53
CA GLN A 648 8.00 64.31 -49.44
C GLN A 648 9.03 64.37 -48.29
N ILE A 649 8.70 63.83 -47.11
CA ILE A 649 9.63 63.70 -45.97
C ILE A 649 10.85 62.83 -46.30
N ARG A 650 10.71 61.76 -47.09
CA ARG A 650 11.88 60.96 -47.51
C ARG A 650 12.80 61.82 -48.37
N ASN A 651 12.28 62.41 -49.43
CA ASN A 651 13.05 63.16 -50.42
C ASN A 651 13.82 64.33 -49.76
N TRP A 652 13.15 65.07 -48.87
CA TRP A 652 13.78 66.12 -48.06
C TRP A 652 14.88 65.61 -47.12
N ARG A 653 14.71 64.43 -46.52
CA ARG A 653 15.77 63.80 -45.70
C ARG A 653 16.94 63.29 -46.53
N GLU A 654 16.78 63.06 -47.83
CA GLU A 654 17.88 62.69 -48.71
C GLU A 654 18.70 63.92 -49.13
N LEU A 655 18.03 65.04 -49.40
CA LEU A 655 18.68 66.35 -49.63
C LEU A 655 19.44 66.90 -48.41
N LEU A 656 19.12 66.42 -47.20
CA LEU A 656 19.82 66.74 -45.96
C LEU A 656 20.98 65.76 -45.62
N LYS A 657 21.29 64.79 -46.49
CA LYS A 657 22.51 63.96 -46.35
C LYS A 657 23.71 64.72 -46.91
N PRO A 658 24.84 64.84 -46.20
CA PRO A 658 26.06 65.39 -46.78
C PRO A 658 26.60 64.46 -47.89
N GLU A 659 27.13 65.06 -48.94
CA GLU A 659 27.74 64.35 -50.07
C GLU A 659 29.10 63.75 -49.65
N PRO A 660 29.42 62.49 -50.00
CA PRO A 660 30.64 61.83 -49.52
C PRO A 660 31.90 62.34 -50.23
N GLU A 661 32.98 62.55 -49.46
CA GLU A 661 34.29 62.95 -50.00
C GLU A 661 34.93 61.87 -50.90
N PRO A 662 35.65 62.24 -51.97
CA PRO A 662 36.17 61.29 -52.95
C PRO A 662 37.64 60.89 -52.75
N GLU A 663 37.95 59.58 -52.75
CA GLU A 663 39.25 58.97 -53.07
C GLU A 663 39.12 57.42 -53.11
N PRO A 664 39.98 56.64 -53.81
CA PRO A 664 40.77 56.92 -55.00
C PRO A 664 40.53 55.87 -56.14
N GLN A 665 41.43 55.82 -57.13
CA GLN A 665 41.34 55.05 -58.40
C GLN A 665 41.51 53.51 -58.28
N GLN A 666 40.83 52.70 -59.12
CA GLN A 666 41.42 51.87 -60.22
C GLN A 666 40.51 50.73 -60.78
N PHE A 667 40.56 50.59 -62.13
CA PHE A 667 40.34 49.50 -63.12
C PHE A 667 40.23 48.00 -62.70
N PRO A 668 39.88 47.01 -63.59
CA PRO A 668 39.73 47.05 -65.06
C PRO A 668 38.47 46.33 -65.66
N GLU A 669 38.50 46.06 -66.98
CA GLU A 669 37.74 45.04 -67.78
C GLU A 669 36.19 45.17 -67.84
N GLU A 670 35.51 45.55 -68.93
CA GLU A 670 35.59 45.28 -70.39
C GLU A 670 34.81 44.03 -70.86
N SER A 671 34.13 44.14 -72.03
CA SER A 671 33.27 43.12 -72.69
C SER A 671 31.88 42.89 -72.02
N THR A 672 30.77 42.63 -72.73
CA THR A 672 30.51 42.55 -74.19
C THR A 672 29.04 42.84 -74.54
N THR A 673 28.80 43.22 -75.80
CA THR A 673 27.58 43.10 -76.67
C THR A 673 26.29 42.47 -76.10
N THR A 674 25.07 43.01 -76.27
CA THR A 674 24.38 43.48 -77.52
C THR A 674 24.03 42.32 -78.49
N PRO A 675 22.86 42.29 -79.18
CA PRO A 675 21.57 42.99 -78.99
C PRO A 675 20.57 41.99 -78.33
N GLU A 676 19.27 41.78 -78.60
CA GLU A 676 18.29 42.31 -79.57
C GLU A 676 16.84 42.13 -79.03
N GLN A 677 15.85 42.55 -79.82
CA GLN A 677 14.39 42.52 -79.60
C GLN A 677 13.75 41.14 -79.27
N GLN A 678 13.53 40.82 -77.99
CA GLN A 678 12.21 40.46 -77.42
C GLN A 678 12.22 40.36 -75.89
#